data_AF-A0A8C6SF80-F1
#
_entry.id   AF-A0A8C6SF80-F1
#
_cell.length_a   1.000
_cell.length_b   1.000
_cell.length_c   1.000
_cell.angle_alpha   90.00
_cell.angle_beta   90.00
_cell.angle_gamma   90.00
#
_symmetry.space_group_name_H-M   'P 1'
#
loop_
_entity.id
_entity.type
_entity.pdbx_description
1 polymer ?
#
loop_
_entity_poly.entity_id
_entity_poly.type
_entity_poly.pdbx_seq_one_letter_code
_entity_poly.pdbx_strand_id
1 'polypeptide(L)'
;MSLSWLLETDSKSLRSVNGSRRNSGSSLVSSSSASSNLSHLEEDSWCIWGRMVNEWDDVHKKKEKQIKDLVRKGIPHHFRAIMWQLLCNAQNMPIKDQYSDLLKMTSPSEKLIRRDIARTYPEHDFFKEKDSLGQEVLFNVMKAYSLVDREVGYCQGSAFIVGLLLMQMPEEEAFCVFVKLMQEYRLRELFKPSMAELSLCLYQFESMIQEHLPELHIHFQAQSFHTSMYASSWFLTIFLTSFPLPVATRIFDIFVCEGLEIVFRVGLAILQMNQAELIQLDMEGMLQHFQKVIPHQIDSDKVIQAAYQVKYNAKKMKKLEKEYTTIKSKEMEEQVEIKRLRTENRLLKQRIDTLEKESASLADRLIQGQVTRAQEAEENYLVKRELATVKQQSEEATAQLEQARQTISRLQGQQPPHGKGVPRYSEETMLQLEKELVQARLKEAESQCALKEMQDKILDIEKRNTSLPDDTNVARLQEELIGVKIREAEALTGMKEMRQQVHDLEDHWQRHLARTAGRWKDTPKKNAMAELQDELMSVRLREAEAQAELRETRQRMLEFETQNQIHSNQLRRAEQEARCLNDRVQTLTSQNKDLLLQLQEIKRRQAEIECKSKEEVMAVRLREADNIAAMAELQQQISELEIQKEEGKVQGQLNHTDSSQYIRELQDQILELRQEICCLKGQKAKSGRSTFDGIHLVNHFSSGGDNESYQSSDEDRSRDPSLQEVPSPREQRGGGGGGGSGPTRVRLRPNLQDTDSEEDDEDDDGEELRLTVPPSANHKSTSV
;
A
#
# COMPACT_ATOMS: atom_id res chain seq x y z
N MET A 1 3.19 58.17 35.77
CA MET A 1 2.31 58.01 36.96
C MET A 1 1.97 56.52 37.07
N SER A 2 2.90 55.59 37.35
CA SER A 2 3.98 55.52 38.37
C SER A 2 3.58 54.65 39.57
N LEU A 3 3.61 53.32 39.35
CA LEU A 3 4.06 52.26 40.28
C LEU A 3 3.46 52.13 41.70
N SER A 4 2.49 52.95 42.12
CA SER A 4 2.02 52.95 43.51
C SER A 4 0.84 52.00 43.82
N TRP A 5 0.29 51.29 42.83
CA TRP A 5 -0.99 50.54 42.98
C TRP A 5 -0.86 49.01 43.10
N LEU A 6 0.37 48.48 43.12
CA LEU A 6 0.66 47.04 43.21
C LEU A 6 1.23 46.60 44.58
N LEU A 7 1.23 47.49 45.58
CA LEU A 7 1.80 47.23 46.92
C LEU A 7 0.80 47.28 48.09
N GLU A 8 -0.47 47.63 47.85
CA GLU A 8 -1.48 47.80 48.93
C GLU A 8 -2.35 46.56 49.22
N THR A 9 -2.36 45.55 48.35
CA THR A 9 -3.29 44.41 48.45
C THR A 9 -2.92 43.37 49.52
N ASP A 10 -1.64 43.20 49.85
CA ASP A 10 -1.17 42.10 50.71
C ASP A 10 -0.88 42.51 52.18
N SER A 11 -1.23 43.74 52.56
CA SER A 11 -0.93 44.29 53.90
C SER A 11 -1.99 43.97 54.99
N LYS A 12 -2.97 43.09 54.71
CA LYS A 12 -4.14 42.88 55.58
C LYS A 12 -4.56 41.41 55.79
N SER A 13 -3.61 40.54 56.17
CA SER A 13 -3.95 39.29 56.85
C SER A 13 -3.21 39.11 58.20
N LEU A 14 -3.97 39.31 59.28
CA LEU A 14 -3.81 38.70 60.61
C LEU A 14 -2.45 38.81 61.35
N ARG A 15 -2.31 39.91 62.11
CA ARG A 15 -1.47 39.93 63.33
C ARG A 15 -2.17 39.21 64.50
N SER A 16 -1.66 38.05 64.90
CA SER A 16 -1.84 37.44 66.25
C SER A 16 -0.90 36.24 66.39
N VAL A 17 -0.27 35.93 67.53
CA VAL A 17 -0.32 36.48 68.90
C VAL A 17 1.12 36.69 69.39
N ASN A 18 1.41 37.77 70.12
CA ASN A 18 2.73 37.97 70.75
C ASN A 18 2.67 37.63 72.25
N GLY A 19 3.20 36.47 72.66
CA GLY A 19 3.12 35.94 74.02
C GLY A 19 4.47 35.53 74.59
N SER A 20 5.03 36.33 75.50
CA SER A 20 6.34 36.08 76.11
C SER A 20 6.30 35.04 77.23
N ARG A 21 7.21 34.04 77.22
CA ARG A 21 7.70 33.37 78.44
C ARG A 21 8.97 32.51 78.26
N ARG A 22 10.03 32.93 78.98
CA ARG A 22 10.98 32.11 79.77
C ARG A 22 11.75 30.96 79.09
N ASN A 23 13.00 31.27 78.74
CA ASN A 23 14.23 30.55 79.12
C ASN A 23 14.12 29.05 79.52
N SER A 24 14.69 28.18 78.69
CA SER A 24 15.42 26.98 79.12
C SER A 24 16.48 26.65 78.08
N GLY A 25 17.70 26.33 78.51
CA GLY A 25 18.83 26.07 77.61
C GLY A 25 18.91 24.61 77.18
N SER A 26 19.20 24.38 75.91
CA SER A 26 19.73 23.12 75.38
C SER A 26 20.68 23.42 74.22
N SER A 27 21.58 22.48 73.91
CA SER A 27 22.74 22.70 73.04
C SER A 27 22.35 22.92 71.57
N LEU A 28 22.63 24.14 71.05
CA LEU A 28 22.66 24.38 69.61
C LEU A 28 23.95 23.83 69.00
N VAL A 29 23.83 22.77 68.20
CA VAL A 29 24.86 22.42 67.20
C VAL A 29 24.62 23.33 65.98
N SER A 30 25.68 23.95 65.47
CA SER A 30 25.57 25.08 64.51
C SER A 30 25.07 24.65 63.13
N SER A 31 23.78 24.80 62.87
CA SER A 31 23.16 24.72 61.53
C SER A 31 23.03 26.09 60.82
N SER A 32 23.12 27.19 61.58
CA SER A 32 22.90 28.56 61.09
C SER A 32 23.89 29.05 60.04
N SER A 33 25.10 28.46 59.95
CA SER A 33 26.13 28.81 58.96
C SER A 33 25.72 28.48 57.52
N ALA A 34 24.83 27.51 57.30
CA ALA A 34 24.30 27.23 55.98
C ALA A 34 23.26 28.28 55.57
N SER A 35 22.36 28.63 56.50
CA SER A 35 21.30 29.62 56.28
C SER A 35 21.86 31.01 55.97
N SER A 36 22.89 31.46 56.70
CA SER A 36 23.52 32.77 56.47
C SER A 36 24.24 32.87 55.12
N ASN A 37 24.81 31.76 54.64
CA ASN A 37 25.49 31.72 53.36
C ASN A 37 24.49 31.69 52.20
N LEU A 38 23.37 30.98 52.35
CA LEU A 38 22.31 30.97 51.35
C LEU A 38 21.65 32.35 51.22
N SER A 39 21.29 33.01 52.34
CA SER A 39 20.68 34.34 52.29
C SER A 39 21.60 35.39 51.67
N HIS A 40 22.91 35.35 51.96
CA HIS A 40 23.88 36.27 51.35
C HIS A 40 24.00 36.05 49.83
N LEU A 41 23.96 34.80 49.36
CA LEU A 41 23.99 34.47 47.93
C LEU A 41 22.70 34.90 47.20
N GLU A 42 21.55 34.79 47.87
CA GLU A 42 20.26 35.25 47.34
C GLU A 42 20.15 36.78 47.32
N GLU A 43 20.64 37.48 48.35
CA GLU A 43 20.73 38.94 48.41
C GLU A 43 21.68 39.50 47.34
N ASP A 44 22.89 38.92 47.19
CA ASP A 44 23.83 39.29 46.12
C ASP A 44 23.19 39.09 44.72
N SER A 45 22.53 37.95 44.50
CA SER A 45 21.83 37.65 43.25
C SER A 45 20.72 38.67 42.98
N TRP A 46 19.86 38.95 43.96
CA TRP A 46 18.79 39.94 43.84
C TRP A 46 19.33 41.33 43.51
N CYS A 47 20.42 41.75 44.14
CA CYS A 47 21.08 43.03 43.84
C CYS A 47 21.67 43.10 42.42
N ILE A 48 22.19 41.98 41.89
CA ILE A 48 22.71 41.89 40.51
C ILE A 48 21.57 41.98 39.49
N TRP A 49 20.53 41.16 39.63
CA TRP A 49 19.39 41.14 38.69
C TRP A 49 18.56 42.42 38.77
N GLY A 50 18.31 42.95 39.97
CA GLY A 50 17.63 44.24 40.16
C GLY A 50 18.36 45.42 39.51
N ARG A 51 19.70 45.47 39.61
CA ARG A 51 20.49 46.48 38.90
C ARG A 51 20.41 46.30 37.39
N MET A 52 20.50 45.07 36.89
CA MET A 52 20.43 44.78 35.46
C MET A 52 19.09 45.16 34.82
N VAL A 53 17.98 44.99 35.54
CA VAL A 53 16.66 45.47 35.13
C VAL A 53 16.60 47.01 35.12
N ASN A 54 17.03 47.65 36.21
CA ASN A 54 16.94 49.11 36.35
C ASN A 54 17.88 49.88 35.39
N GLU A 55 19.03 49.31 35.03
CA GLU A 55 20.02 49.90 34.13
C GLU A 55 20.00 49.28 32.71
N TRP A 56 18.91 48.58 32.32
CA TRP A 56 18.88 47.71 31.14
C TRP A 56 19.42 48.36 29.86
N ASP A 57 18.97 49.57 29.54
CA ASP A 57 19.37 50.29 28.32
C ASP A 57 20.89 50.50 28.21
N ASP A 58 21.58 50.61 29.34
CA ASP A 58 23.02 50.77 29.44
C ASP A 58 23.74 49.42 29.56
N VAL A 59 23.20 48.51 30.36
CA VAL A 59 23.77 47.17 30.59
C VAL A 59 23.71 46.32 29.31
N HIS A 60 22.60 46.35 28.57
CA HIS A 60 22.44 45.65 27.29
C HIS A 60 23.49 46.10 26.26
N LYS A 61 23.65 47.42 26.07
CA LYS A 61 24.57 47.99 25.08
C LYS A 61 26.05 47.86 25.45
N LYS A 62 26.38 47.81 26.74
CA LYS A 62 27.78 47.85 27.24
C LYS A 62 28.29 46.51 27.79
N LYS A 63 27.41 45.56 28.13
CA LYS A 63 27.73 44.36 28.92
C LYS A 63 27.02 43.08 28.44
N GLU A 64 26.65 42.99 27.16
CA GLU A 64 25.96 41.83 26.54
C GLU A 64 26.50 40.46 27.00
N LYS A 65 27.84 40.28 27.01
CA LYS A 65 28.46 39.03 27.48
C LYS A 65 28.13 38.71 28.95
N GLN A 66 28.12 39.71 29.84
CA GLN A 66 27.77 39.52 31.25
C GLN A 66 26.30 39.10 31.40
N ILE A 67 25.40 39.60 30.56
CA ILE A 67 23.98 39.17 30.54
C ILE A 67 23.91 37.68 30.20
N LYS A 68 24.57 37.25 29.11
CA LYS A 68 24.63 35.84 28.71
C LYS A 68 25.23 34.96 29.81
N ASP A 69 26.36 35.35 30.39
CA ASP A 69 27.02 34.61 31.49
C ASP A 69 26.22 34.62 32.82
N LEU A 70 25.21 35.49 32.98
CA LEU A 70 24.24 35.45 34.09
C LEU A 70 23.03 34.56 33.74
N VAL A 71 22.43 34.72 32.56
CA VAL A 71 21.30 33.90 32.08
C VAL A 71 21.66 32.42 32.02
N ARG A 72 22.90 32.08 31.63
CA ARG A 72 23.45 30.71 31.67
C ARG A 72 23.42 30.10 33.07
N LYS A 73 23.70 30.89 34.12
CA LYS A 73 23.61 30.46 35.53
C LYS A 73 22.16 30.37 36.01
N GLY A 74 21.26 31.16 35.43
CA GLY A 74 19.82 31.05 35.59
C GLY A 74 19.18 32.36 36.02
N ILE A 75 18.01 32.65 35.45
CA ILE A 75 17.19 33.79 35.84
C ILE A 75 16.38 33.38 37.07
N PRO A 76 16.46 34.08 38.22
CA PRO A 76 15.61 33.79 39.36
C PRO A 76 14.14 34.03 39.00
N HIS A 77 13.23 33.19 39.51
CA HIS A 77 11.81 33.19 39.12
C HIS A 77 11.16 34.59 39.13
N HIS A 78 11.35 35.35 40.21
CA HIS A 78 10.85 36.72 40.38
C HIS A 78 11.28 37.71 39.28
N PHE A 79 12.39 37.45 38.58
CA PHE A 79 12.91 38.31 37.51
C PHE A 79 12.52 37.83 36.11
N ARG A 80 12.09 36.58 35.90
CA ARG A 80 11.80 36.04 34.54
C ARG A 80 10.76 36.85 33.77
N ALA A 81 9.68 37.22 34.45
CA ALA A 81 8.60 38.04 33.89
C ALA A 81 9.11 39.29 33.17
N ILE A 82 10.07 39.98 33.80
CA ILE A 82 10.65 41.23 33.31
C ILE A 82 11.80 40.94 32.35
N MET A 83 12.69 40.01 32.69
CA MET A 83 13.88 39.70 31.91
C MET A 83 13.55 39.14 30.53
N TRP A 84 12.54 38.28 30.38
CA TRP A 84 12.14 37.77 29.07
C TRP A 84 11.54 38.87 28.19
N GLN A 85 10.78 39.82 28.76
CA GLN A 85 10.29 41.01 28.04
C GLN A 85 11.43 41.95 27.62
N LEU A 86 12.44 42.13 28.46
CA LEU A 86 13.63 42.95 28.17
C LEU A 86 14.50 42.32 27.08
N LEU A 87 14.75 41.00 27.15
CA LEU A 87 15.51 40.23 26.17
C LEU A 87 14.82 40.17 24.80
N CYS A 88 13.49 39.97 24.78
CA CYS A 88 12.70 40.01 23.54
C CYS A 88 12.41 41.43 23.03
N ASN A 89 12.77 42.48 23.77
CA ASN A 89 12.39 43.86 23.51
C ASN A 89 10.87 44.02 23.25
N ALA A 90 10.05 43.40 24.12
CA ALA A 90 8.61 43.22 23.94
C ALA A 90 7.74 44.26 24.69
N GLN A 91 8.34 45.10 25.52
CA GLN A 91 7.62 45.94 26.50
C GLN A 91 6.64 46.97 25.90
N ASN A 92 6.95 47.52 24.72
CA ASN A 92 6.21 48.63 24.11
C ASN A 92 5.85 48.33 22.65
N MET A 93 5.12 47.23 22.42
CA MET A 93 4.73 46.82 21.05
C MET A 93 3.35 47.38 20.65
N PRO A 94 3.21 48.04 19.48
CA PRO A 94 1.93 48.56 18.97
C PRO A 94 0.83 47.51 18.71
N ILE A 95 1.17 46.22 18.79
CA ILE A 95 0.21 45.10 18.70
C ILE A 95 -0.48 44.84 20.05
N LYS A 96 0.08 45.33 21.16
CA LYS A 96 -0.51 45.20 22.50
C LYS A 96 -1.87 45.92 22.56
N ASP A 97 -1.91 47.15 22.05
CA ASP A 97 -3.14 47.96 21.98
C ASP A 97 -4.25 47.28 21.15
N GLN A 98 -3.86 46.46 20.16
CA GLN A 98 -4.75 45.71 19.27
C GLN A 98 -5.25 44.40 19.88
N TYR A 99 -4.64 43.90 20.96
CA TYR A 99 -4.98 42.60 21.57
C TYR A 99 -6.46 42.52 21.94
N SER A 100 -6.99 43.57 22.56
CA SER A 100 -8.40 43.62 22.94
C SER A 100 -9.38 43.57 21.76
N ASP A 101 -8.98 43.95 20.55
CA ASP A 101 -9.79 43.84 19.33
C ASP A 101 -9.64 42.47 18.65
N LEU A 102 -8.42 41.90 18.65
CA LEU A 102 -8.17 40.53 18.17
C LEU A 102 -9.03 39.49 18.92
N LEU A 103 -9.25 39.66 20.22
CA LEU A 103 -10.13 38.77 21.00
C LEU A 103 -11.61 38.84 20.60
N LYS A 104 -12.08 39.97 20.05
CA LYS A 104 -13.47 40.17 19.58
C LYS A 104 -13.74 39.49 18.23
N MET A 105 -12.70 39.26 17.44
CA MET A 105 -12.79 38.56 16.15
C MET A 105 -12.98 37.04 16.35
N THR A 106 -13.30 36.29 15.30
CA THR A 106 -13.37 34.82 15.31
C THR A 106 -12.18 34.21 14.58
N SER A 107 -11.57 33.15 15.13
CA SER A 107 -10.47 32.43 14.47
C SER A 107 -10.91 31.07 13.91
N PRO A 108 -10.49 30.68 12.69
CA PRO A 108 -10.69 29.32 12.18
C PRO A 108 -10.06 28.25 13.09
N SER A 109 -9.04 28.60 13.86
CA SER A 109 -8.26 27.67 14.69
C SER A 109 -8.90 27.33 16.04
N GLU A 110 -10.01 27.98 16.45
CA GLU A 110 -10.54 27.87 17.83
C GLU A 110 -10.85 26.43 18.26
N LYS A 111 -11.30 25.55 17.33
CA LYS A 111 -11.53 24.13 17.61
C LYS A 111 -10.24 23.37 17.94
N LEU A 112 -9.16 23.64 17.21
CA LEU A 112 -7.84 23.02 17.42
C LEU A 112 -7.20 23.52 18.72
N ILE A 113 -7.26 24.84 18.96
CA ILE A 113 -6.75 25.48 20.17
C ILE A 113 -7.41 24.86 21.42
N ARG A 114 -8.75 24.76 21.47
CA ARG A 114 -9.46 24.18 22.63
C ARG A 114 -9.11 22.72 22.90
N ARG A 115 -8.92 21.90 21.85
CA ARG A 115 -8.49 20.50 21.99
C ARG A 115 -7.11 20.39 22.62
N ASP A 116 -6.19 21.28 22.25
CA ASP A 116 -4.80 21.21 22.67
C ASP A 116 -4.56 21.82 24.06
N ILE A 117 -5.37 22.79 24.48
CA ILE A 117 -5.33 23.36 25.83
C ILE A 117 -5.61 22.31 26.90
N ALA A 118 -6.58 21.42 26.68
CA ALA A 118 -6.91 20.33 27.60
C ALA A 118 -5.77 19.32 27.83
N ARG A 119 -4.71 19.35 27.01
CA ARG A 119 -3.48 18.55 27.15
C ARG A 119 -2.22 19.38 27.40
N THR A 120 -2.35 20.69 27.64
CA THR A 120 -1.23 21.61 27.89
C THR A 120 -1.05 21.80 29.41
N TYR A 121 0.02 21.22 29.96
CA TYR A 121 0.31 21.18 31.41
C TYR A 121 -0.87 20.70 32.30
N PRO A 122 -1.52 19.55 32.01
CA PRO A 122 -2.76 19.13 32.67
C PRO A 122 -2.63 18.88 34.19
N GLU A 123 -1.43 18.57 34.69
CA GLU A 123 -1.15 18.37 36.12
C GLU A 123 -0.80 19.67 36.88
N HIS A 124 -0.67 20.80 36.19
CA HIS A 124 -0.22 22.07 36.79
C HIS A 124 -1.40 22.86 37.38
N ASP A 125 -1.28 23.34 38.62
CA ASP A 125 -2.40 23.96 39.37
C ASP A 125 -3.14 25.08 38.62
N PHE A 126 -2.43 25.88 37.80
CA PHE A 126 -3.02 26.97 37.01
C PHE A 126 -3.82 26.50 35.78
N PHE A 127 -3.62 25.26 35.30
CA PHE A 127 -4.22 24.73 34.06
C PHE A 127 -5.06 23.46 34.27
N LYS A 128 -4.92 22.75 35.40
CA LYS A 128 -5.57 21.44 35.66
C LYS A 128 -7.09 21.49 35.68
N GLU A 129 -7.67 22.60 36.15
CA GLU A 129 -9.12 22.74 36.27
C GLU A 129 -9.73 23.09 34.91
N LYS A 130 -10.74 22.33 34.49
CA LYS A 130 -11.42 22.54 33.21
C LYS A 130 -12.12 23.90 33.20
N ASP A 131 -11.94 24.65 32.12
CA ASP A 131 -12.47 26.02 31.95
C ASP A 131 -11.93 27.00 33.02
N SER A 132 -10.76 26.71 33.59
CA SER A 132 -10.06 27.61 34.53
C SER A 132 -9.48 28.84 33.83
N LEU A 133 -9.18 29.88 34.62
CA LEU A 133 -8.56 31.12 34.15
C LEU A 133 -7.30 30.86 33.31
N GLY A 134 -6.43 29.92 33.71
CA GLY A 134 -5.24 29.57 32.93
C GLY A 134 -5.57 28.99 31.55
N GLN A 135 -6.60 28.14 31.45
CA GLN A 135 -7.09 27.62 30.16
C GLN A 135 -7.72 28.74 29.31
N GLU A 136 -8.42 29.70 29.92
CA GLU A 136 -9.03 30.85 29.24
C GLU A 136 -7.98 31.82 28.67
N VAL A 137 -7.02 32.27 29.48
CA VAL A 137 -5.99 33.21 29.00
C VAL A 137 -5.04 32.55 27.98
N LEU A 138 -4.80 31.24 28.09
CA LEU A 138 -4.09 30.47 27.06
C LEU A 138 -4.90 30.37 25.76
N PHE A 139 -6.22 30.20 25.84
CA PHE A 139 -7.10 30.24 24.66
C PHE A 139 -7.04 31.61 23.98
N ASN A 140 -7.13 32.68 24.76
CA ASN A 140 -7.10 34.06 24.26
C ASN A 140 -5.79 34.38 23.52
N VAL A 141 -4.62 34.10 24.12
CA VAL A 141 -3.33 34.39 23.49
C VAL A 141 -3.13 33.57 22.21
N MET A 142 -3.46 32.27 22.22
CA MET A 142 -3.35 31.45 21.01
C MET A 142 -4.34 31.87 19.92
N LYS A 143 -5.58 32.25 20.30
CA LYS A 143 -6.58 32.78 19.38
C LYS A 143 -6.09 34.07 18.73
N ALA A 144 -5.66 35.05 19.53
CA ALA A 144 -5.15 36.32 19.04
C ALA A 144 -3.95 36.13 18.11
N TYR A 145 -2.97 35.29 18.47
CA TYR A 145 -1.83 35.01 17.60
C TYR A 145 -2.26 34.42 16.25
N SER A 146 -3.19 33.45 16.25
CA SER A 146 -3.69 32.82 15.00
C SER A 146 -4.41 33.79 14.05
N LEU A 147 -4.76 34.99 14.50
CA LEU A 147 -5.33 36.07 13.71
C LEU A 147 -4.28 37.06 13.20
N VAL A 148 -3.19 37.26 13.96
CA VAL A 148 -2.03 38.07 13.60
C VAL A 148 -1.25 37.44 12.45
N ASP A 149 -0.95 36.14 12.55
CA ASP A 149 -0.20 35.41 11.53
C ASP A 149 -1.07 34.31 10.91
N ARG A 150 -1.74 34.65 9.82
CA ARG A 150 -2.64 33.72 9.11
C ARG A 150 -1.91 32.68 8.24
N GLU A 151 -0.60 32.81 8.02
CA GLU A 151 0.20 31.79 7.31
C GLU A 151 0.52 30.61 8.24
N VAL A 152 0.79 30.91 9.52
CA VAL A 152 1.05 29.89 10.56
C VAL A 152 -0.25 29.47 11.27
N GLY A 153 -1.17 30.39 11.52
CA GLY A 153 -2.41 30.15 12.26
C GLY A 153 -2.14 29.63 13.68
N TYR A 154 -2.68 28.45 13.99
CA TYR A 154 -2.33 27.69 15.19
C TYR A 154 -1.53 26.45 14.81
N CYS A 155 -0.34 26.29 15.38
CA CYS A 155 0.48 25.09 15.17
C CYS A 155 0.65 24.30 16.48
N GLN A 156 0.52 22.98 16.41
CA GLN A 156 0.55 22.09 17.57
C GLN A 156 1.86 22.22 18.36
N GLY A 157 1.75 22.29 19.69
CA GLY A 157 2.91 22.42 20.60
C GLY A 157 3.25 23.86 20.98
N SER A 158 2.89 24.86 20.16
CA SER A 158 3.08 26.29 20.49
C SER A 158 2.39 26.72 21.79
N ALA A 159 1.25 26.10 22.12
CA ALA A 159 0.53 26.32 23.38
C ALA A 159 1.38 26.02 24.64
N PHE A 160 2.38 25.12 24.58
CA PHE A 160 3.28 24.88 25.71
C PHE A 160 4.24 26.05 25.97
N ILE A 161 4.66 26.75 24.90
CA ILE A 161 5.48 27.96 25.01
C ILE A 161 4.65 29.08 25.66
N VAL A 162 3.45 29.32 25.15
CA VAL A 162 2.55 30.35 25.71
C VAL A 162 2.11 30.00 27.13
N GLY A 163 1.85 28.73 27.42
CA GLY A 163 1.57 28.27 28.79
C GLY A 163 2.71 28.56 29.77
N LEU A 164 3.98 28.38 29.37
CA LEU A 164 5.13 28.78 30.19
C LEU A 164 5.19 30.30 30.39
N LEU A 165 4.93 31.10 29.35
CA LEU A 165 4.91 32.57 29.47
C LEU A 165 3.84 33.01 30.48
N LEU A 166 2.63 32.44 30.40
CA LEU A 166 1.50 32.73 31.30
C LEU A 166 1.73 32.27 32.74
N MET A 167 2.61 31.28 32.99
CA MET A 167 3.06 30.95 34.35
C MET A 167 3.99 32.02 34.96
N GLN A 168 4.52 32.97 34.17
CA GLN A 168 5.51 33.96 34.63
C GLN A 168 5.05 35.41 34.46
N MET A 169 4.19 35.75 33.50
CA MET A 169 3.74 37.12 33.21
C MET A 169 2.25 37.17 32.80
N PRO A 170 1.60 38.35 32.85
CA PRO A 170 0.20 38.48 32.47
C PRO A 170 -0.05 38.25 30.98
N GLU A 171 -1.32 38.15 30.62
CA GLU A 171 -1.82 37.74 29.30
C GLU A 171 -1.30 38.58 28.14
N GLU A 172 -1.34 39.92 28.26
CA GLU A 172 -0.91 40.82 27.19
C GLU A 172 0.61 40.82 27.00
N GLU A 173 1.38 40.77 28.09
CA GLU A 173 2.84 40.60 28.05
C GLU A 173 3.23 39.26 27.43
N ALA A 174 2.54 38.17 27.79
CA ALA A 174 2.77 36.84 27.24
C ALA A 174 2.49 36.81 25.72
N PHE A 175 1.42 37.47 25.26
CA PHE A 175 1.15 37.67 23.84
C PHE A 175 2.26 38.46 23.13
N CYS A 176 2.71 39.59 23.68
CA CYS A 176 3.78 40.39 23.07
C CYS A 176 5.12 39.64 23.01
N VAL A 177 5.50 38.93 24.07
CA VAL A 177 6.70 38.07 24.07
C VAL A 177 6.56 36.94 23.06
N PHE A 178 5.39 36.27 22.98
CA PHE A 178 5.19 35.21 22.00
C PHE A 178 5.28 35.71 20.55
N VAL A 179 4.67 36.86 20.23
CA VAL A 179 4.81 37.50 18.90
C VAL A 179 6.28 37.77 18.57
N LYS A 180 7.09 38.23 19.54
CA LYS A 180 8.55 38.42 19.36
C LYS A 180 9.31 37.12 19.11
N LEU A 181 9.02 36.06 19.86
CA LEU A 181 9.66 34.75 19.66
C LEU A 181 9.33 34.18 18.26
N MET A 182 8.10 34.39 17.78
CA MET A 182 7.71 34.02 16.42
C MET A 182 8.48 34.86 15.37
N GLN A 183 8.51 36.18 15.51
CA GLN A 183 9.13 37.10 14.53
C GLN A 183 10.67 37.00 14.46
N GLU A 184 11.35 36.92 15.61
CA GLU A 184 12.81 37.15 15.67
C GLU A 184 13.63 35.89 16.03
N TYR A 185 13.01 34.84 16.59
CA TYR A 185 13.70 33.65 17.11
C TYR A 185 13.53 32.40 16.22
N ARG A 186 13.18 32.58 14.94
CA ARG A 186 12.90 31.54 13.92
C ARG A 186 11.70 30.62 14.21
N LEU A 187 10.99 30.77 15.32
CA LEU A 187 9.86 29.89 15.66
C LEU A 187 8.75 29.92 14.60
N ARG A 188 8.45 31.10 14.02
CA ARG A 188 7.48 31.23 12.93
C ARG A 188 7.74 30.26 11.79
N GLU A 189 8.99 30.21 11.33
CA GLU A 189 9.39 29.39 10.18
C GLU A 189 9.39 27.89 10.54
N LEU A 190 9.75 27.52 11.78
CA LEU A 190 9.58 26.16 12.30
C LEU A 190 8.11 25.70 12.32
N PHE A 191 7.18 26.61 12.63
CA PHE A 191 5.76 26.30 12.78
C PHE A 191 4.93 26.42 11.47
N LYS A 192 5.53 26.83 10.34
CA LYS A 192 4.83 26.92 9.06
C LYS A 192 4.24 25.56 8.62
N PRO A 193 3.08 25.53 7.93
CA PRO A 193 2.45 24.28 7.50
C PRO A 193 3.33 23.34 6.67
N SER A 194 4.33 23.85 5.95
CA SER A 194 5.27 23.05 5.16
C SER A 194 6.34 22.32 5.98
N MET A 195 6.53 22.65 7.26
CA MET A 195 7.56 22.09 8.15
C MET A 195 8.99 22.12 7.59
N ALA A 196 9.26 23.02 6.63
CA ALA A 196 10.52 23.05 5.89
C ALA A 196 11.72 23.43 6.77
N GLU A 197 11.56 24.43 7.64
CA GLU A 197 12.58 24.88 8.59
C GLU A 197 12.83 23.84 9.69
N LEU A 198 11.78 23.15 10.16
CA LEU A 198 11.91 22.03 11.10
C LEU A 198 12.73 20.90 10.48
N SER A 199 12.40 20.52 9.24
CA SER A 199 13.10 19.46 8.50
C SER A 199 14.56 19.83 8.22
N LEU A 200 14.84 21.11 7.94
CA LEU A 200 16.20 21.64 7.87
C LEU A 200 16.94 21.54 9.21
N CYS A 201 16.29 21.90 10.32
CA CYS A 201 16.91 21.81 11.65
C CYS A 201 17.20 20.35 12.05
N LEU A 202 16.31 19.41 11.70
CA LEU A 202 16.54 17.98 11.89
C LEU A 202 17.74 17.48 11.04
N TYR A 203 17.85 17.90 9.77
CA TYR A 203 19.02 17.59 8.94
C TYR A 203 20.34 18.18 9.47
N GLN A 204 20.31 19.45 9.91
CA GLN A 204 21.45 20.09 10.57
C GLN A 204 21.87 19.37 11.85
N PHE A 205 20.89 18.90 12.64
CA PHE A 205 21.12 18.16 13.88
C PHE A 205 21.68 16.76 13.60
N GLU A 206 21.15 16.03 12.62
CA GLU A 206 21.67 14.72 12.22
C GLU A 206 23.12 14.81 11.74
N SER A 207 23.49 15.87 11.02
CA SER A 207 24.89 16.15 10.65
C SER A 207 25.79 16.49 11.85
N MET A 208 25.24 17.00 12.97
CA MET A 208 26.00 17.11 14.23
C MET A 208 26.20 15.75 14.88
N ILE A 209 25.18 14.88 14.90
CA ILE A 209 25.26 13.53 15.46
C ILE A 209 26.29 12.70 14.69
N GLN A 210 26.26 12.75 13.36
CA GLN A 210 27.25 12.10 12.49
C GLN A 210 28.70 12.56 12.78
N GLU A 211 28.91 13.84 13.09
CA GLU A 211 30.24 14.42 13.36
C GLU A 211 30.75 14.16 14.79
N HIS A 212 29.86 14.15 15.79
CA HIS A 212 30.23 14.10 17.21
C HIS A 212 29.98 12.75 17.87
N LEU A 213 29.07 11.95 17.32
CA LEU A 213 28.61 10.65 17.84
C LEU A 213 28.46 9.62 16.70
N PRO A 214 29.52 9.37 15.89
CA PRO A 214 29.42 8.57 14.66
C PRO A 214 28.92 7.14 14.91
N GLU A 215 29.31 6.51 16.01
CA GLU A 215 28.85 5.17 16.41
C GLU A 215 27.33 5.15 16.65
N LEU A 216 26.80 6.18 17.33
CA LEU A 216 25.37 6.33 17.59
C LEU A 216 24.58 6.63 16.31
N HIS A 217 25.15 7.42 15.40
CA HIS A 217 24.56 7.68 14.07
C HIS A 217 24.47 6.39 13.24
N ILE A 218 25.52 5.57 13.21
CA ILE A 218 25.52 4.26 12.53
C ILE A 218 24.48 3.33 13.15
N HIS A 219 24.37 3.30 14.49
CA HIS A 219 23.33 2.52 15.18
C HIS A 219 21.92 3.00 14.84
N PHE A 220 21.65 4.31 14.88
CA PHE A 220 20.36 4.88 14.49
C PHE A 220 20.00 4.52 13.03
N GLN A 221 20.97 4.57 12.11
CA GLN A 221 20.76 4.13 10.72
C GLN A 221 20.48 2.63 10.61
N ALA A 222 21.20 1.78 11.36
CA ALA A 222 20.98 0.33 11.37
C ALA A 222 19.61 -0.07 11.96
N GLN A 223 19.07 0.73 12.89
CA GLN A 223 17.75 0.55 13.50
C GLN A 223 16.62 1.29 12.76
N SER A 224 16.91 1.98 11.64
CA SER A 224 15.98 2.89 10.95
C SER A 224 15.33 3.95 11.86
N PHE A 225 16.06 4.36 12.91
CA PHE A 225 15.58 5.29 13.94
C PHE A 225 15.88 6.74 13.54
N HIS A 226 14.93 7.36 12.82
CA HIS A 226 15.12 8.68 12.23
C HIS A 226 15.10 9.82 13.27
N THR A 227 15.91 10.85 13.04
CA THR A 227 16.02 12.05 13.89
C THR A 227 14.68 12.74 14.18
N SER A 228 13.74 12.68 13.22
CA SER A 228 12.38 13.20 13.36
C SER A 228 11.53 12.51 14.44
N MET A 229 11.80 11.24 14.76
CA MET A 229 10.97 10.42 15.67
C MET A 229 11.07 10.87 17.13
N TYR A 230 12.16 11.54 17.52
CA TYR A 230 12.40 12.00 18.89
C TYR A 230 12.71 13.51 19.00
N ALA A 231 13.40 14.11 18.02
CA ALA A 231 13.85 15.50 18.14
C ALA A 231 12.83 16.55 17.68
N SER A 232 11.74 16.16 16.98
CA SER A 232 10.76 17.12 16.45
C SER A 232 10.09 17.97 17.56
N SER A 233 9.75 17.34 18.70
CA SER A 233 9.22 18.04 19.87
C SER A 233 10.24 18.97 20.54
N TRP A 234 11.53 18.63 20.48
CA TRP A 234 12.61 19.43 21.06
C TRP A 234 12.74 20.78 20.35
N PHE A 235 12.70 20.79 19.02
CA PHE A 235 12.72 22.00 18.21
C PHE A 235 11.40 22.79 18.27
N LEU A 236 10.25 22.11 18.13
CA LEU A 236 8.94 22.80 18.12
C LEU A 236 8.54 23.37 19.49
N THR A 237 8.94 22.74 20.60
CA THR A 237 8.48 23.13 21.95
C THR A 237 9.59 23.61 22.87
N ILE A 238 10.82 23.77 22.36
CA ILE A 238 12.00 24.16 23.16
C ILE A 238 12.11 23.28 24.43
N PHE A 239 12.00 21.96 24.21
CA PHE A 239 11.98 20.90 25.24
C PHE A 239 10.80 20.89 26.23
N LEU A 240 9.86 21.83 26.19
CA LEU A 240 8.77 21.98 27.19
C LEU A 240 7.80 20.78 27.27
N THR A 241 7.68 20.00 26.20
CA THR A 241 6.89 18.74 26.19
C THR A 241 7.70 17.50 26.56
N SER A 242 9.01 17.62 26.74
CA SER A 242 9.94 16.48 26.86
C SER A 242 10.69 16.44 28.19
N PHE A 243 10.71 17.52 28.96
CA PHE A 243 11.44 17.60 30.23
C PHE A 243 10.61 18.28 31.34
N PRO A 244 10.88 17.97 32.63
CA PRO A 244 10.25 18.65 33.76
C PRO A 244 10.41 20.18 33.69
N LEU A 245 9.36 20.89 34.09
CA LEU A 245 9.27 22.35 33.97
C LEU A 245 10.51 23.12 34.49
N PRO A 246 11.17 22.75 35.61
CA PRO A 246 12.40 23.43 36.05
C PRO A 246 13.55 23.34 35.04
N VAL A 247 13.75 22.17 34.42
CA VAL A 247 14.80 21.93 33.41
C VAL A 247 14.45 22.68 32.11
N ALA A 248 13.22 22.52 31.63
CA ALA A 248 12.78 23.16 30.39
C ALA A 248 12.78 24.70 30.50
N THR A 249 12.36 25.27 31.65
CA THR A 249 12.45 26.72 31.90
C THR A 249 13.88 27.23 31.88
N ARG A 250 14.85 26.44 32.39
CA ARG A 250 16.28 26.82 32.39
C ARG A 250 16.90 26.77 30.98
N ILE A 251 16.41 25.90 30.10
CA ILE A 251 16.75 25.92 28.67
C ILE A 251 16.07 27.11 27.97
N PHE A 252 14.82 27.41 28.32
CA PHE A 252 14.06 28.53 27.77
C PHE A 252 14.66 29.90 28.13
N ASP A 253 15.12 30.07 29.38
CA ASP A 253 15.91 31.24 29.83
C ASP A 253 17.04 31.57 28.84
N ILE A 254 17.78 30.54 28.39
CA ILE A 254 18.91 30.67 27.46
C ILE A 254 18.43 30.84 26.02
N PHE A 255 17.38 30.15 25.59
CA PHE A 255 16.77 30.32 24.26
C PHE A 255 16.31 31.78 24.02
N VAL A 256 15.73 32.41 25.04
CA VAL A 256 15.31 33.82 25.03
C VAL A 256 16.52 34.80 24.99
N CYS A 257 17.76 34.34 25.21
CA CYS A 257 18.96 35.18 25.20
C CYS A 257 19.96 34.87 24.06
N GLU A 258 19.96 33.64 23.55
CA GLU A 258 20.93 33.12 22.55
C GLU A 258 20.26 32.47 21.33
N GLY A 259 18.93 32.37 21.31
CA GLY A 259 18.15 31.83 20.19
C GLY A 259 18.28 30.31 20.01
N LEU A 260 17.88 29.83 18.84
CA LEU A 260 17.73 28.40 18.53
C LEU A 260 19.05 27.58 18.63
N GLU A 261 20.23 28.21 18.69
CA GLU A 261 21.52 27.52 18.85
C GLU A 261 21.53 26.63 20.12
N ILE A 262 20.88 27.04 21.21
CA ILE A 262 20.84 26.24 22.44
C ILE A 262 20.13 24.90 22.24
N VAL A 263 19.17 24.81 21.31
CA VAL A 263 18.41 23.57 21.08
C VAL A 263 19.28 22.48 20.49
N PHE A 264 20.10 22.81 19.49
CA PHE A 264 21.11 21.91 18.92
C PHE A 264 22.13 21.45 19.99
N ARG A 265 22.58 22.39 20.82
CA ARG A 265 23.56 22.14 21.89
C ARG A 265 23.02 21.20 22.96
N VAL A 266 21.83 21.46 23.48
CA VAL A 266 21.16 20.64 24.50
C VAL A 266 20.78 19.29 23.92
N GLY A 267 20.23 19.23 22.71
CA GLY A 267 19.89 17.98 22.04
C GLY A 267 21.10 17.05 21.88
N LEU A 268 22.26 17.59 21.47
CA LEU A 268 23.46 16.78 21.33
C LEU A 268 24.07 16.40 22.69
N ALA A 269 23.99 17.27 23.69
CA ALA A 269 24.42 16.96 25.06
C ALA A 269 23.58 15.83 25.67
N ILE A 270 22.27 15.81 25.46
CA ILE A 270 21.37 14.71 25.85
C ILE A 270 21.84 13.40 25.20
N LEU A 271 22.14 13.40 23.90
CA LEU A 271 22.64 12.21 23.21
C LEU A 271 24.02 11.77 23.72
N GLN A 272 24.93 12.70 24.00
CA GLN A 272 26.25 12.42 24.59
C GLN A 272 26.15 11.81 25.99
N MET A 273 25.23 12.29 26.82
CA MET A 273 25.03 11.79 28.18
C MET A 273 24.46 10.36 28.21
N ASN A 274 23.70 9.96 27.19
CA ASN A 274 22.98 8.68 27.15
C ASN A 274 23.49 7.70 26.08
N GLN A 275 24.56 8.04 25.34
CA GLN A 275 25.10 7.24 24.24
C GLN A 275 25.34 5.76 24.60
N ALA A 276 25.89 5.52 25.81
CA ALA A 276 26.24 4.18 26.27
C ALA A 276 25.02 3.28 26.53
N GLU A 277 23.85 3.85 26.83
CA GLU A 277 22.59 3.10 26.97
C GLU A 277 21.88 2.99 25.61
N LEU A 278 21.78 4.10 24.86
CA LEU A 278 21.10 4.13 23.55
C LEU A 278 21.68 3.14 22.52
N ILE A 279 23.00 2.93 22.50
CA ILE A 279 23.65 1.99 21.57
C ILE A 279 23.36 0.50 21.86
N GLN A 280 22.74 0.19 23.00
CA GLN A 280 22.32 -1.16 23.38
C GLN A 280 20.83 -1.45 23.09
N LEU A 281 20.08 -0.44 22.65
CA LEU A 281 18.62 -0.50 22.49
C LEU A 281 18.23 -0.60 21.01
N ASP A 282 17.11 -1.26 20.72
CA ASP A 282 16.48 -1.26 19.40
C ASP A 282 15.62 0.00 19.18
N MET A 283 14.97 0.08 18.02
CA MET A 283 14.12 1.21 17.62
C MET A 283 13.06 1.56 18.68
N GLU A 284 12.36 0.56 19.23
CA GLU A 284 11.33 0.79 20.26
C GLU A 284 11.97 1.14 21.61
N GLY A 285 13.01 0.41 22.04
CA GLY A 285 13.73 0.65 23.28
C GLY A 285 14.30 2.07 23.36
N MET A 286 14.90 2.56 22.27
CA MET A 286 15.37 3.96 22.18
C MET A 286 14.21 4.94 22.34
N LEU A 287 13.10 4.76 21.62
CA LEU A 287 11.92 5.63 21.72
C LEU A 287 11.34 5.66 23.14
N GLN A 288 11.20 4.51 23.79
CA GLN A 288 10.76 4.42 25.19
C GLN A 288 11.75 5.09 26.15
N HIS A 289 13.06 4.95 25.92
CA HIS A 289 14.11 5.55 26.74
C HIS A 289 14.10 7.10 26.64
N PHE A 290 13.93 7.67 25.44
CA PHE A 290 13.74 9.12 25.26
C PHE A 290 12.47 9.65 25.95
N GLN A 291 11.37 8.90 25.93
CA GLN A 291 10.10 9.34 26.50
C GLN A 291 9.99 9.16 28.02
N LYS A 292 10.64 8.14 28.60
CA LYS A 292 10.40 7.72 30.00
C LYS A 292 11.63 7.82 30.90
N VAL A 293 12.84 7.62 30.37
CA VAL A 293 14.06 7.49 31.20
C VAL A 293 14.81 8.82 31.26
N ILE A 294 15.22 9.34 30.10
CA ILE A 294 15.98 10.60 29.98
C ILE A 294 15.32 11.79 30.72
N PRO A 295 13.99 12.01 30.68
CA PRO A 295 13.35 13.15 31.36
C PRO A 295 13.49 13.13 32.89
N HIS A 296 13.73 11.96 33.49
CA HIS A 296 13.86 11.77 34.94
C HIS A 296 15.32 11.72 35.42
N GLN A 297 16.28 11.45 34.53
CA GLN A 297 17.71 11.40 34.85
C GLN A 297 18.42 12.76 34.75
N ILE A 298 17.87 13.69 33.97
CA ILE A 298 18.57 14.94 33.62
C ILE A 298 18.37 16.06 34.65
N ASP A 299 19.51 16.52 35.16
CA ASP A 299 19.68 17.72 35.98
C ASP A 299 19.93 18.95 35.09
N SER A 300 19.33 20.10 35.44
CA SER A 300 19.37 21.31 34.61
C SER A 300 20.76 21.89 34.42
N ASP A 301 21.58 21.91 35.48
CA ASP A 301 22.88 22.57 35.42
C ASP A 301 23.92 21.65 34.78
N LYS A 302 23.82 20.33 34.97
CA LYS A 302 24.63 19.34 34.24
C LYS A 302 24.39 19.38 32.74
N VAL A 303 23.12 19.39 32.28
CA VAL A 303 22.83 19.41 30.83
C VAL A 303 23.21 20.74 30.19
N ILE A 304 23.05 21.87 30.89
CA ILE A 304 23.52 23.18 30.41
C ILE A 304 25.06 23.22 30.36
N GLN A 305 25.75 22.69 31.37
CA GLN A 305 27.22 22.60 31.36
C GLN A 305 27.74 21.76 30.19
N ALA A 306 27.09 20.63 29.89
CA ALA A 306 27.41 19.77 28.75
C ALA A 306 27.10 20.44 27.40
N ALA A 307 25.96 21.14 27.28
CA ALA A 307 25.56 21.89 26.08
C ALA A 307 26.56 22.99 25.69
N TYR A 308 27.30 23.56 26.65
CA TYR A 308 28.39 24.50 26.36
C TYR A 308 29.75 23.85 26.06
N GLN A 309 29.92 22.53 26.24
CA GLN A 309 31.07 21.78 25.68
C GLN A 309 30.85 21.40 24.21
N VAL A 310 29.60 21.26 23.76
CA VAL A 310 29.25 21.01 22.36
C VAL A 310 29.78 22.12 21.44
N LYS A 311 30.39 21.73 20.31
CA LYS A 311 30.93 22.66 19.31
C LYS A 311 29.91 22.97 18.21
N TYR A 312 29.06 23.96 18.45
CA TYR A 312 28.21 24.50 17.39
C TYR A 312 29.03 25.39 16.44
N ASN A 313 28.82 25.24 15.13
CA ASN A 313 29.54 25.99 14.09
C ASN A 313 28.54 26.64 13.12
N ALA A 314 28.22 27.92 13.36
CA ALA A 314 27.27 28.68 12.55
C ALA A 314 27.66 28.76 11.05
N LYS A 315 28.95 28.68 10.70
CA LYS A 315 29.38 28.61 9.28
C LYS A 315 29.07 27.25 8.65
N LYS A 316 29.18 26.15 9.41
CA LYS A 316 28.76 24.81 8.96
C LYS A 316 27.25 24.75 8.80
N MET A 317 26.47 25.30 9.73
CA MET A 317 25.00 25.33 9.61
C MET A 317 24.54 26.06 8.34
N LYS A 318 25.11 27.23 8.03
CA LYS A 318 24.82 27.95 6.78
C LYS A 318 25.35 27.27 5.50
N LYS A 319 26.22 26.26 5.61
CA LYS A 319 26.55 25.36 4.49
C LYS A 319 25.47 24.28 4.35
N LEU A 320 25.16 23.59 5.45
CA LEU A 320 24.14 22.53 5.51
C LEU A 320 22.75 23.03 5.09
N GLU A 321 22.43 24.28 5.40
CA GLU A 321 21.26 25.02 4.92
C GLU A 321 21.17 25.03 3.38
N LYS A 322 22.21 25.54 2.71
CA LYS A 322 22.27 25.59 1.23
C LYS A 322 22.29 24.21 0.60
N GLU A 323 22.97 23.27 1.23
CA GLU A 323 23.06 21.86 0.82
C GLU A 323 21.69 21.18 0.88
N TYR A 324 20.97 21.36 2.00
CA TYR A 324 19.60 20.88 2.17
C TYR A 324 18.60 21.54 1.20
N THR A 325 18.68 22.86 0.99
CA THR A 325 17.86 23.55 -0.02
C THR A 325 18.13 23.01 -1.43
N THR A 326 19.39 22.68 -1.75
CA THR A 326 19.75 22.08 -3.05
C THR A 326 19.18 20.67 -3.19
N ILE A 327 19.26 19.86 -2.13
CA ILE A 327 18.64 18.52 -2.07
C ILE A 327 17.12 18.63 -2.28
N LYS A 328 16.44 19.53 -1.57
CA LYS A 328 14.97 19.70 -1.70
C LYS A 328 14.51 20.33 -3.01
N SER A 329 15.33 21.15 -3.68
CA SER A 329 15.06 21.57 -5.06
C SER A 329 15.09 20.35 -5.99
N LYS A 330 16.16 19.55 -5.92
CA LYS A 330 16.32 18.35 -6.77
C LYS A 330 15.24 17.30 -6.51
N GLU A 331 14.86 17.06 -5.26
CA GLU A 331 13.73 16.18 -4.92
C GLU A 331 12.40 16.71 -5.51
N MET A 332 12.16 18.03 -5.48
CA MET A 332 10.96 18.62 -6.08
C MET A 332 10.95 18.49 -7.61
N GLU A 333 12.09 18.74 -8.26
CA GLU A 333 12.30 18.56 -9.71
C GLU A 333 12.07 17.10 -10.12
N GLU A 334 12.61 16.14 -9.35
CA GLU A 334 12.38 14.70 -9.54
C GLU A 334 10.92 14.32 -9.33
N GLN A 335 10.22 14.87 -8.32
CA GLN A 335 8.80 14.60 -8.10
C GLN A 335 7.91 15.18 -9.21
N VAL A 336 8.26 16.33 -9.78
CA VAL A 336 7.56 16.91 -10.95
C VAL A 336 7.75 16.01 -12.18
N GLU A 337 8.97 15.56 -12.47
CA GLU A 337 9.22 14.66 -13.60
C GLU A 337 8.60 13.28 -13.38
N ILE A 338 8.60 12.73 -12.16
CA ILE A 338 7.87 11.49 -11.82
C ILE A 338 6.36 11.66 -12.05
N LYS A 339 5.75 12.80 -11.68
CA LYS A 339 4.33 13.07 -11.96
C LYS A 339 4.06 13.14 -13.48
N ARG A 340 4.92 13.80 -14.24
CA ARG A 340 4.84 13.86 -15.72
C ARG A 340 4.99 12.48 -16.36
N LEU A 341 5.99 11.70 -15.95
CA LEU A 341 6.19 10.34 -16.46
C LEU A 341 5.02 9.41 -16.09
N ARG A 342 4.36 9.61 -14.93
CA ARG A 342 3.13 8.89 -14.57
C ARG A 342 1.95 9.24 -15.48
N THR A 343 1.73 10.52 -15.82
CA THR A 343 0.65 10.90 -16.75
C THR A 343 0.93 10.44 -18.18
N GLU A 344 2.18 10.54 -18.64
CA GLU A 344 2.61 10.03 -19.95
C GLU A 344 2.43 8.50 -20.05
N ASN A 345 2.84 7.75 -19.02
CA ASN A 345 2.60 6.29 -18.96
C ASN A 345 1.10 5.92 -18.93
N ARG A 346 0.23 6.74 -18.30
CA ARG A 346 -1.23 6.54 -18.33
C ARG A 346 -1.79 6.68 -19.74
N LEU A 347 -1.36 7.71 -20.47
CA LEU A 347 -1.77 7.95 -21.87
C LEU A 347 -1.23 6.87 -22.82
N LEU A 348 0.02 6.44 -22.64
CA LEU A 348 0.61 5.35 -23.43
C LEU A 348 -0.12 4.02 -23.23
N LYS A 349 -0.50 3.67 -21.98
CA LYS A 349 -1.35 2.50 -21.70
C LYS A 349 -2.69 2.60 -22.41
N GLN A 350 -3.41 3.72 -22.26
CA GLN A 350 -4.68 3.94 -22.96
C GLN A 350 -4.55 3.82 -24.48
N ARG A 351 -3.43 4.24 -25.08
CA ARG A 351 -3.20 4.07 -26.52
C ARG A 351 -2.92 2.61 -26.90
N ILE A 352 -2.21 1.85 -26.06
CA ILE A 352 -2.03 0.39 -26.23
C ILE A 352 -3.39 -0.32 -26.13
N ASP A 353 -4.17 -0.08 -25.07
CA ASP A 353 -5.51 -0.66 -24.87
C ASP A 353 -6.44 -0.40 -26.07
N THR A 354 -6.28 0.76 -26.72
CA THR A 354 -7.03 1.15 -27.91
C THR A 354 -6.56 0.39 -29.14
N LEU A 355 -5.25 0.31 -29.37
CA LEU A 355 -4.65 -0.44 -30.49
C LEU A 355 -4.89 -1.95 -30.38
N GLU A 356 -4.93 -2.51 -29.18
CA GLU A 356 -5.28 -3.91 -28.94
C GLU A 356 -6.76 -4.19 -29.30
N LYS A 357 -7.68 -3.29 -28.96
CA LYS A 357 -9.09 -3.37 -29.38
C LYS A 357 -9.27 -3.22 -30.90
N GLU A 358 -8.54 -2.27 -31.52
CA GLU A 358 -8.50 -2.10 -32.97
C GLU A 358 -7.96 -3.38 -33.65
N SER A 359 -6.89 -3.97 -33.10
CA SER A 359 -6.26 -5.21 -33.60
C SER A 359 -7.15 -6.44 -33.46
N ALA A 360 -7.80 -6.64 -32.31
CA ALA A 360 -8.77 -7.71 -32.09
C ALA A 360 -9.95 -7.58 -33.09
N SER A 361 -10.51 -6.39 -33.23
CA SER A 361 -11.58 -6.13 -34.20
C SER A 361 -11.15 -6.38 -35.66
N LEU A 362 -9.88 -6.15 -36.01
CA LEU A 362 -9.33 -6.50 -37.33
C LEU A 362 -9.16 -8.02 -37.50
N ALA A 363 -8.69 -8.72 -36.45
CA ALA A 363 -8.58 -10.17 -36.45
C ALA A 363 -9.96 -10.85 -36.59
N ASP A 364 -10.96 -10.42 -35.83
CA ASP A 364 -12.34 -10.92 -35.91
C ASP A 364 -12.92 -10.74 -37.32
N ARG A 365 -12.74 -9.56 -37.92
CA ARG A 365 -13.18 -9.29 -39.30
C ARG A 365 -12.45 -10.15 -40.33
N LEU A 366 -11.16 -10.43 -40.15
CA LEU A 366 -10.39 -11.32 -41.01
C LEU A 366 -10.83 -12.78 -40.87
N ILE A 367 -11.08 -13.25 -39.64
CA ILE A 367 -11.60 -14.60 -39.36
C ILE A 367 -12.99 -14.74 -39.96
N GLN A 368 -13.91 -13.82 -39.69
CA GLN A 368 -15.26 -13.81 -40.28
C GLN A 368 -15.19 -13.82 -41.81
N GLY A 369 -14.33 -12.98 -42.41
CA GLY A 369 -14.10 -12.93 -43.85
C GLY A 369 -13.39 -14.16 -44.43
N GLN A 370 -12.76 -15.02 -43.63
CA GLN A 370 -12.29 -16.34 -44.06
C GLN A 370 -13.41 -17.39 -43.92
N VAL A 371 -14.16 -17.39 -42.82
CA VAL A 371 -15.31 -18.28 -42.58
C VAL A 371 -16.37 -18.11 -43.68
N THR A 372 -16.75 -16.88 -44.00
CA THR A 372 -17.73 -16.62 -45.08
C THR A 372 -17.23 -17.11 -46.45
N ARG A 373 -15.95 -16.88 -46.81
CA ARG A 373 -15.39 -17.41 -48.06
C ARG A 373 -15.28 -18.95 -48.07
N ALA A 374 -15.08 -19.58 -46.92
CA ALA A 374 -15.11 -21.04 -46.80
C ALA A 374 -16.53 -21.60 -46.98
N GLN A 375 -17.53 -20.95 -46.39
CA GLN A 375 -18.95 -21.28 -46.57
C GLN A 375 -19.38 -21.09 -48.04
N GLU A 376 -19.05 -19.95 -48.66
CA GLU A 376 -19.30 -19.70 -50.08
C GLU A 376 -18.62 -20.75 -50.98
N ALA A 377 -17.41 -21.21 -50.65
CA ALA A 377 -16.72 -22.26 -51.38
C ALA A 377 -17.37 -23.65 -51.22
N GLU A 378 -17.86 -23.97 -50.01
CA GLU A 378 -18.60 -25.20 -49.73
C GLU A 378 -19.95 -25.22 -50.46
N GLU A 379 -20.73 -24.14 -50.40
CA GLU A 379 -21.97 -23.98 -51.17
C GLU A 379 -21.71 -24.08 -52.67
N ASN A 380 -20.65 -23.43 -53.18
CA ASN A 380 -20.30 -23.47 -54.60
C ASN A 380 -19.90 -24.89 -55.04
N TYR A 381 -19.24 -25.67 -54.18
CA TYR A 381 -18.97 -27.08 -54.42
C TYR A 381 -20.24 -27.93 -54.40
N LEU A 382 -21.16 -27.68 -53.45
CA LEU A 382 -22.44 -28.38 -53.35
C LEU A 382 -23.28 -28.17 -54.62
N VAL A 383 -23.43 -26.91 -55.05
CA VAL A 383 -24.14 -26.50 -56.28
C VAL A 383 -23.50 -27.10 -57.52
N LYS A 384 -22.16 -27.16 -57.60
CA LYS A 384 -21.44 -27.84 -58.70
C LYS A 384 -21.71 -29.35 -58.73
N ARG A 385 -21.76 -30.01 -57.57
CA ARG A 385 -22.09 -31.44 -57.46
C ARG A 385 -23.52 -31.70 -57.91
N GLU A 386 -24.48 -30.89 -57.43
CA GLU A 386 -25.89 -31.00 -57.80
C GLU A 386 -26.11 -30.77 -59.29
N LEU A 387 -25.47 -29.74 -59.87
CA LEU A 387 -25.46 -29.47 -61.30
C LEU A 387 -24.93 -30.66 -62.13
N ALA A 388 -23.90 -31.36 -61.63
CA ALA A 388 -23.37 -32.56 -62.30
C ALA A 388 -24.39 -33.71 -62.29
N THR A 389 -25.06 -33.98 -61.17
CA THR A 389 -26.15 -34.98 -61.11
C THR A 389 -27.35 -34.60 -61.97
N VAL A 390 -27.76 -33.34 -62.01
CA VAL A 390 -28.87 -32.87 -62.87
C VAL A 390 -28.51 -33.00 -64.35
N LYS A 391 -27.25 -32.72 -64.73
CA LYS A 391 -26.76 -32.96 -66.10
C LYS A 391 -26.77 -34.45 -66.45
N GLN A 392 -26.25 -35.32 -65.59
CA GLN A 392 -26.30 -36.77 -65.82
C GLN A 392 -27.74 -37.26 -65.99
N GLN A 393 -28.68 -36.81 -65.15
CA GLN A 393 -30.10 -37.18 -65.27
C GLN A 393 -30.72 -36.66 -66.57
N SER A 394 -30.29 -35.49 -67.07
CA SER A 394 -30.71 -34.95 -68.37
C SER A 394 -30.14 -35.75 -69.54
N GLU A 395 -28.87 -36.16 -69.45
CA GLU A 395 -28.19 -37.03 -70.43
C GLU A 395 -28.81 -38.44 -70.46
N GLU A 396 -29.14 -39.02 -69.32
CA GLU A 396 -29.85 -40.29 -69.22
C GLU A 396 -31.29 -40.19 -69.78
N ALA A 397 -32.03 -39.12 -69.45
CA ALA A 397 -33.39 -38.91 -69.94
C ALA A 397 -33.43 -38.66 -71.47
N THR A 398 -32.45 -37.93 -72.01
CA THR A 398 -32.34 -37.71 -73.46
C THR A 398 -31.92 -38.98 -74.21
N ALA A 399 -31.00 -39.78 -73.64
CA ALA A 399 -30.65 -41.10 -74.18
C ALA A 399 -31.84 -42.07 -74.18
N GLN A 400 -32.65 -42.09 -73.12
CA GLN A 400 -33.89 -42.88 -73.05
C GLN A 400 -34.92 -42.41 -74.09
N LEU A 401 -35.09 -41.10 -74.27
CA LEU A 401 -35.93 -40.52 -75.33
C LEU A 401 -35.45 -40.90 -76.73
N GLU A 402 -34.14 -40.93 -76.98
CA GLU A 402 -33.59 -41.35 -78.26
C GLU A 402 -33.76 -42.86 -78.50
N GLN A 403 -33.54 -43.69 -77.48
CA GLN A 403 -33.81 -45.14 -77.54
C GLN A 403 -35.31 -45.42 -77.80
N ALA A 404 -36.21 -44.66 -77.19
CA ALA A 404 -37.65 -44.72 -77.47
C ALA A 404 -37.97 -44.32 -78.92
N ARG A 405 -37.40 -43.23 -79.44
CA ARG A 405 -37.54 -42.81 -80.85
C ARG A 405 -37.03 -43.88 -81.82
N GLN A 406 -35.87 -44.48 -81.55
CA GLN A 406 -35.34 -45.59 -82.36
C GLN A 406 -36.24 -46.83 -82.30
N THR A 407 -36.87 -47.12 -81.16
CA THR A 407 -37.81 -48.23 -80.99
C THR A 407 -39.11 -47.98 -81.77
N ILE A 408 -39.67 -46.77 -81.71
CA ILE A 408 -40.81 -46.35 -82.53
C ILE A 408 -40.49 -46.48 -84.03
N SER A 409 -39.29 -46.04 -84.45
CA SER A 409 -38.83 -46.17 -85.84
C SER A 409 -38.71 -47.63 -86.28
N ARG A 410 -38.22 -48.55 -85.43
CA ARG A 410 -38.20 -49.99 -85.72
C ARG A 410 -39.59 -50.60 -85.84
N LEU A 411 -40.54 -50.17 -85.01
CA LEU A 411 -41.93 -50.62 -85.08
C LEU A 411 -42.64 -50.12 -86.35
N GLN A 412 -42.32 -48.90 -86.80
CA GLN A 412 -42.78 -48.37 -88.10
C GLN A 412 -42.12 -49.06 -89.31
N GLY A 413 -40.93 -49.64 -89.13
CA GLY A 413 -40.20 -50.34 -90.19
C GLY A 413 -40.68 -51.75 -90.54
N GLN A 414 -41.68 -52.32 -89.83
CA GLN A 414 -42.17 -53.69 -90.05
C GLN A 414 -43.60 -53.75 -90.61
N GLN A 415 -43.80 -53.27 -91.85
CA GLN A 415 -45.01 -53.59 -92.63
C GLN A 415 -44.71 -53.88 -94.12
N PRO A 416 -45.08 -55.06 -94.65
CA PRO A 416 -45.19 -55.31 -96.09
C PRO A 416 -46.54 -54.79 -96.65
N PRO A 417 -46.66 -54.58 -97.98
CA PRO A 417 -47.78 -53.83 -98.55
C PRO A 417 -49.09 -54.61 -98.77
N HIS A 418 -50.21 -53.91 -98.57
CA HIS A 418 -51.60 -54.21 -98.97
C HIS A 418 -52.30 -55.47 -98.42
N GLY A 419 -53.35 -55.26 -97.60
CA GLY A 419 -54.31 -56.35 -97.29
C GLY A 419 -55.30 -56.06 -96.15
N LYS A 420 -56.32 -55.22 -96.39
CA LYS A 420 -57.53 -54.98 -95.56
C LYS A 420 -57.60 -55.66 -94.17
N GLY A 421 -57.24 -54.92 -93.12
CA GLY A 421 -57.59 -55.26 -91.74
C GLY A 421 -57.21 -54.11 -90.80
N VAL A 422 -58.13 -53.63 -89.97
CA VAL A 422 -57.83 -52.61 -88.95
C VAL A 422 -57.35 -53.32 -87.68
N PRO A 423 -56.09 -53.18 -87.26
CA PRO A 423 -55.69 -53.57 -85.92
C PRO A 423 -56.20 -52.49 -84.96
N ARG A 424 -57.07 -52.86 -84.01
CA ARG A 424 -57.24 -52.06 -82.80
C ARG A 424 -55.94 -52.18 -81.98
N TYR A 425 -55.02 -51.26 -82.20
CA TYR A 425 -54.19 -50.79 -81.09
C TYR A 425 -55.15 -50.27 -80.02
N SER A 426 -54.92 -50.59 -78.75
CA SER A 426 -55.80 -50.09 -77.70
C SER A 426 -55.67 -48.56 -77.66
N GLU A 427 -56.79 -47.86 -77.74
CA GLU A 427 -56.87 -46.41 -77.63
C GLU A 427 -56.21 -45.93 -76.31
N GLU A 428 -56.37 -46.74 -75.27
CA GLU A 428 -55.70 -46.65 -73.97
C GLU A 428 -54.17 -46.71 -74.05
N THR A 429 -53.59 -47.59 -74.88
CA THR A 429 -52.11 -47.66 -75.08
C THR A 429 -51.57 -46.50 -75.89
N MET A 430 -52.37 -45.93 -76.80
CA MET A 430 -51.98 -44.76 -77.58
C MET A 430 -52.03 -43.50 -76.70
N LEU A 431 -53.11 -43.33 -75.92
CA LEU A 431 -53.26 -42.28 -74.91
C LEU A 431 -52.18 -42.38 -73.82
N GLN A 432 -51.80 -43.58 -73.38
CA GLN A 432 -50.74 -43.76 -72.40
C GLN A 432 -49.38 -43.29 -72.94
N LEU A 433 -49.01 -43.68 -74.17
CA LEU A 433 -47.76 -43.22 -74.80
C LEU A 433 -47.77 -41.71 -75.08
N GLU A 434 -48.91 -41.14 -75.46
CA GLU A 434 -49.04 -39.69 -75.68
C GLU A 434 -48.93 -38.91 -74.36
N LYS A 435 -49.52 -39.45 -73.27
CA LYS A 435 -49.42 -38.90 -71.91
C LYS A 435 -48.00 -39.01 -71.34
N GLU A 436 -47.32 -40.14 -71.57
CA GLU A 436 -45.91 -40.32 -71.21
C GLU A 436 -45.00 -39.38 -72.02
N LEU A 437 -45.26 -39.18 -73.31
CA LEU A 437 -44.54 -38.21 -74.14
C LEU A 437 -44.74 -36.77 -73.65
N VAL A 438 -45.96 -36.38 -73.29
CA VAL A 438 -46.27 -35.07 -72.70
C VAL A 438 -45.59 -34.91 -71.34
N GLN A 439 -45.59 -35.95 -70.49
CA GLN A 439 -44.93 -35.92 -69.19
C GLN A 439 -43.40 -35.88 -69.29
N ALA A 440 -42.82 -36.54 -70.29
CA ALA A 440 -41.40 -36.44 -70.63
C ALA A 440 -41.03 -35.03 -71.12
N ARG A 441 -41.84 -34.44 -72.01
CA ARG A 441 -41.69 -33.04 -72.46
C ARG A 441 -41.82 -32.03 -71.33
N LEU A 442 -42.71 -32.28 -70.36
CA LEU A 442 -42.86 -31.42 -69.19
C LEU A 442 -41.60 -31.46 -68.31
N LYS A 443 -41.10 -32.67 -67.99
CA LYS A 443 -39.83 -32.85 -67.26
C LYS A 443 -38.62 -32.28 -68.00
N GLU A 444 -38.57 -32.41 -69.33
CA GLU A 444 -37.56 -31.80 -70.18
C GLU A 444 -37.57 -30.27 -70.00
N ALA A 445 -38.74 -29.63 -70.11
CA ALA A 445 -38.89 -28.19 -69.91
C ALA A 445 -38.58 -27.74 -68.47
N GLU A 446 -39.02 -28.49 -67.45
CA GLU A 446 -38.69 -28.24 -66.04
C GLU A 446 -37.17 -28.29 -65.81
N SER A 447 -36.48 -29.30 -66.36
CA SER A 447 -35.02 -29.43 -66.25
C SER A 447 -34.25 -28.33 -66.98
N GLN A 448 -34.74 -27.87 -68.13
CA GLN A 448 -34.16 -26.75 -68.87
C GLN A 448 -34.37 -25.41 -68.15
N CYS A 449 -35.52 -25.23 -67.47
CA CYS A 449 -35.77 -24.05 -66.65
C CYS A 449 -34.84 -24.01 -65.42
N ALA A 450 -34.68 -25.13 -64.72
CA ALA A 450 -33.76 -25.25 -63.59
C ALA A 450 -32.29 -25.02 -64.00
N LEU A 451 -31.85 -25.57 -65.14
CA LEU A 451 -30.52 -25.31 -65.72
C LEU A 451 -30.30 -23.81 -65.99
N LYS A 452 -31.31 -23.11 -66.48
CA LYS A 452 -31.24 -21.67 -66.73
C LYS A 452 -31.14 -20.86 -65.44
N GLU A 453 -31.97 -21.16 -64.43
CA GLU A 453 -31.82 -20.52 -63.11
C GLU A 453 -30.43 -20.74 -62.50
N MET A 454 -29.82 -21.91 -62.68
CA MET A 454 -28.46 -22.15 -62.20
C MET A 454 -27.40 -21.35 -62.97
N GLN A 455 -27.60 -21.12 -64.28
CA GLN A 455 -26.73 -20.23 -65.07
C GLN A 455 -26.88 -18.76 -64.63
N ASP A 456 -28.10 -18.28 -64.43
CA ASP A 456 -28.37 -16.92 -63.96
C ASP A 456 -27.80 -16.70 -62.53
N LYS A 457 -27.91 -17.70 -61.64
CA LYS A 457 -27.28 -17.70 -60.30
C LYS A 457 -25.75 -17.68 -60.35
N ILE A 458 -25.12 -18.35 -61.33
CA ILE A 458 -23.65 -18.29 -61.52
C ILE A 458 -23.24 -16.88 -61.95
N LEU A 459 -23.94 -16.27 -62.92
CA LEU A 459 -23.66 -14.89 -63.36
C LEU A 459 -23.79 -13.87 -62.22
N ASP A 460 -24.80 -14.00 -61.35
CA ASP A 460 -24.95 -13.12 -60.18
C ASP A 460 -23.96 -13.42 -59.04
N ILE A 461 -23.24 -14.55 -59.06
CA ILE A 461 -22.07 -14.82 -58.19
C ILE A 461 -20.81 -14.18 -58.80
N GLU A 462 -20.57 -14.36 -60.10
CA GLU A 462 -19.43 -13.76 -60.81
C GLU A 462 -19.44 -12.22 -60.70
N LYS A 463 -20.63 -11.62 -60.87
CA LYS A 463 -20.90 -10.19 -60.70
C LYS A 463 -20.73 -9.69 -59.26
N ARG A 464 -20.96 -10.54 -58.25
CA ARG A 464 -20.63 -10.23 -56.84
C ARG A 464 -19.12 -10.33 -56.56
N ASN A 465 -18.41 -11.27 -57.18
CA ASN A 465 -16.95 -11.33 -57.11
C ASN A 465 -16.30 -10.04 -57.66
N THR A 466 -16.84 -9.46 -58.72
CA THR A 466 -16.41 -8.12 -59.22
C THR A 466 -16.83 -6.94 -58.34
N SER A 467 -17.46 -7.16 -57.19
CA SER A 467 -17.85 -6.12 -56.22
C SER A 467 -17.11 -6.19 -54.88
N LEU A 468 -16.16 -7.12 -54.72
CA LEU A 468 -15.24 -7.14 -53.59
C LEU A 468 -14.23 -5.97 -53.71
N PRO A 469 -13.92 -5.25 -52.61
CA PRO A 469 -13.15 -4.01 -52.68
C PRO A 469 -11.64 -4.25 -52.71
N ASP A 470 -11.09 -4.39 -53.91
CA ASP A 470 -9.66 -4.17 -54.17
C ASP A 470 -9.45 -3.00 -55.15
N ASP A 471 -8.19 -2.59 -55.36
CA ASP A 471 -7.71 -1.37 -56.05
C ASP A 471 -8.22 -0.03 -55.50
N THR A 472 -9.51 0.12 -55.20
CA THR A 472 -10.17 1.39 -54.84
C THR A 472 -9.55 2.06 -53.60
N ASN A 473 -9.18 1.26 -52.60
CA ASN A 473 -8.51 1.77 -51.39
C ASN A 473 -7.07 2.22 -51.68
N VAL A 474 -6.37 1.54 -52.59
CA VAL A 474 -5.00 1.90 -53.01
C VAL A 474 -5.03 3.19 -53.83
N ALA A 475 -5.99 3.32 -54.76
CA ALA A 475 -6.22 4.54 -55.53
C ALA A 475 -6.52 5.74 -54.61
N ARG A 476 -7.42 5.58 -53.63
CA ARG A 476 -7.75 6.68 -52.69
C ARG A 476 -6.56 7.11 -51.84
N LEU A 477 -5.74 6.16 -51.37
CA LEU A 477 -4.51 6.46 -50.64
C LEU A 477 -3.44 7.13 -51.54
N GLN A 478 -3.40 6.80 -52.83
CA GLN A 478 -2.55 7.48 -53.80
C GLN A 478 -3.03 8.91 -54.08
N GLU A 479 -4.34 9.16 -54.20
CA GLU A 479 -4.92 10.51 -54.33
C GLU A 479 -4.67 11.35 -53.07
N GLU A 480 -4.88 10.80 -51.88
CA GLU A 480 -4.57 11.48 -50.61
C GLU A 480 -3.07 11.84 -50.52
N LEU A 481 -2.17 10.93 -50.92
CA LEU A 481 -0.72 11.18 -50.95
C LEU A 481 -0.31 12.24 -51.99
N ILE A 482 -0.93 12.24 -53.16
CA ILE A 482 -0.74 13.28 -54.19
C ILE A 482 -1.21 14.64 -53.64
N GLY A 483 -2.38 14.68 -53.00
CA GLY A 483 -2.93 15.90 -52.38
C GLY A 483 -2.04 16.45 -51.24
N VAL A 484 -1.39 15.58 -50.46
CA VAL A 484 -0.38 16.01 -49.46
C VAL A 484 0.84 16.63 -50.16
N LYS A 485 1.39 15.99 -51.20
CA LYS A 485 2.57 16.49 -51.90
C LYS A 485 2.34 17.79 -52.69
N ILE A 486 1.12 18.03 -53.18
CA ILE A 486 0.77 19.32 -53.79
C ILE A 486 0.83 20.43 -52.74
N ARG A 487 0.23 20.25 -51.56
CA ARG A 487 0.28 21.25 -50.47
C ARG A 487 1.70 21.49 -49.94
N GLU A 488 2.54 20.46 -49.89
CA GLU A 488 3.96 20.58 -49.57
C GLU A 488 4.71 21.43 -50.63
N ALA A 489 4.46 21.16 -51.91
CA ALA A 489 5.05 21.92 -53.02
C ALA A 489 4.60 23.39 -53.01
N GLU A 490 3.32 23.67 -52.78
CA GLU A 490 2.75 25.02 -52.67
C GLU A 490 3.37 25.83 -51.52
N ALA A 491 3.55 25.20 -50.35
CA ALA A 491 4.25 25.82 -49.23
C ALA A 491 5.73 26.12 -49.56
N LEU A 492 6.40 25.23 -50.29
CA LEU A 492 7.78 25.40 -50.74
C LEU A 492 7.92 26.45 -51.85
N THR A 493 6.93 26.67 -52.72
CA THR A 493 6.92 27.77 -53.69
C THR A 493 6.63 29.10 -53.03
N GLY A 494 5.64 29.20 -52.14
CA GLY A 494 5.39 30.44 -51.38
C GLY A 494 6.60 30.88 -50.54
N MET A 495 7.32 29.92 -49.94
CA MET A 495 8.59 30.17 -49.25
C MET A 495 9.73 30.60 -50.19
N LYS A 496 9.72 30.23 -51.48
CA LYS A 496 10.67 30.73 -52.48
C LYS A 496 10.30 32.12 -52.97
N GLU A 497 9.01 32.37 -53.24
CA GLU A 497 8.49 33.68 -53.64
C GLU A 497 8.75 34.74 -52.57
N MET A 498 8.52 34.42 -51.29
CA MET A 498 8.84 35.32 -50.18
C MET A 498 10.34 35.63 -50.10
N ARG A 499 11.22 34.65 -50.34
CA ARG A 499 12.68 34.88 -50.41
C ARG A 499 13.07 35.71 -51.65
N GLN A 500 12.41 35.51 -52.79
CA GLN A 500 12.64 36.34 -53.98
C GLN A 500 12.16 37.78 -53.75
N GLN A 501 11.02 38.01 -53.09
CA GLN A 501 10.54 39.34 -52.74
C GLN A 501 11.49 40.07 -51.79
N VAL A 502 12.04 39.39 -50.78
CA VAL A 502 13.09 39.95 -49.91
C VAL A 502 14.33 40.31 -50.73
N HIS A 503 14.81 39.41 -51.59
CA HIS A 503 15.99 39.67 -52.42
C HIS A 503 15.75 40.80 -53.44
N ASP A 504 14.57 40.86 -54.06
CA ASP A 504 14.17 41.94 -54.96
C ASP A 504 14.12 43.28 -54.21
N LEU A 505 13.68 43.31 -52.94
CA LEU A 505 13.69 44.52 -52.11
C LEU A 505 15.12 44.95 -51.75
N GLU A 506 16.00 44.02 -51.37
CA GLU A 506 17.44 44.29 -51.16
C GLU A 506 18.09 44.85 -52.43
N ASP A 507 17.79 44.26 -53.59
CA ASP A 507 18.38 44.63 -54.86
C ASP A 507 17.79 45.96 -55.38
N HIS A 508 16.51 46.25 -55.12
CA HIS A 508 15.93 47.59 -55.30
C HIS A 508 16.56 48.64 -54.37
N TRP A 509 16.87 48.28 -53.13
CA TRP A 509 17.54 49.17 -52.17
C TRP A 509 18.99 49.47 -52.60
N GLN A 510 19.76 48.46 -53.01
CA GLN A 510 21.10 48.64 -53.58
C GLN A 510 21.05 49.47 -54.87
N ARG A 511 20.09 49.19 -55.77
CA ARG A 511 19.87 49.99 -56.99
C ARG A 511 19.40 51.42 -56.69
N HIS A 512 18.72 51.68 -55.57
CA HIS A 512 18.38 53.02 -55.11
C HIS A 512 19.61 53.77 -54.60
N LEU A 513 20.39 53.16 -53.71
CA LEU A 513 21.66 53.71 -53.19
C LEU A 513 22.64 54.05 -54.32
N ALA A 514 22.80 53.16 -55.30
CA ALA A 514 23.66 53.38 -56.46
C ALA A 514 23.18 54.54 -57.36
N ARG A 515 21.87 54.85 -57.37
CA ARG A 515 21.30 55.97 -58.13
C ARG A 515 21.38 57.30 -57.38
N THR A 516 21.26 57.30 -56.05
CA THR A 516 21.30 58.53 -55.24
C THR A 516 22.72 59.03 -54.95
N ALA A 517 23.73 58.16 -55.02
CA ALA A 517 25.14 58.46 -54.75
C ALA A 517 25.81 59.56 -55.62
N GLY A 518 25.15 60.10 -56.65
CA GLY A 518 25.79 60.99 -57.63
C GLY A 518 24.99 62.17 -58.18
N ARG A 519 23.80 62.50 -57.65
CA ARG A 519 22.95 63.56 -58.26
C ARG A 519 22.11 64.38 -57.27
N TRP A 520 22.78 65.20 -56.46
CA TRP A 520 22.15 66.35 -55.79
C TRP A 520 23.03 67.60 -55.90
N LYS A 521 22.75 68.46 -56.89
CA LYS A 521 23.21 69.84 -56.88
C LYS A 521 22.16 70.77 -57.48
N ASP A 522 21.96 71.88 -56.79
CA ASP A 522 21.13 73.05 -57.12
C ASP A 522 19.60 72.82 -57.11
N THR A 523 18.89 73.75 -56.48
CA THR A 523 17.51 73.58 -55.94
C THR A 523 16.46 74.40 -56.71
N PRO A 524 15.15 74.15 -56.50
CA PRO A 524 14.42 74.88 -55.45
C PRO A 524 13.46 73.93 -54.66
N LYS A 525 13.06 74.16 -53.41
CA LYS A 525 12.74 75.39 -52.65
C LYS A 525 13.07 75.18 -51.15
N LYS A 526 13.02 76.23 -50.31
CA LYS A 526 13.26 76.10 -48.84
C LYS A 526 12.35 75.06 -48.16
N ASN A 527 11.07 74.97 -48.53
CA ASN A 527 10.14 73.97 -48.00
C ASN A 527 10.60 72.55 -48.34
N ALA A 528 10.83 72.26 -49.62
CA ALA A 528 11.33 70.96 -50.07
C ALA A 528 12.67 70.57 -49.44
N MET A 529 13.54 71.54 -49.11
CA MET A 529 14.78 71.26 -48.36
C MET A 529 14.50 70.87 -46.91
N ALA A 530 13.54 71.51 -46.24
CA ALA A 530 13.12 71.15 -44.89
C ALA A 530 12.40 69.80 -44.87
N GLU A 531 11.45 69.59 -45.79
CA GLU A 531 10.72 68.33 -45.99
C GLU A 531 11.69 67.17 -46.26
N LEU A 532 12.66 67.32 -47.16
CA LEU A 532 13.71 66.31 -47.40
C LEU A 532 14.67 66.13 -46.21
N GLN A 533 14.85 67.14 -45.37
CA GLN A 533 15.70 67.05 -44.17
C GLN A 533 14.98 66.33 -43.02
N ASP A 534 13.67 66.56 -42.85
CA ASP A 534 12.82 65.83 -41.92
C ASP A 534 12.56 64.39 -42.39
N GLU A 535 12.36 64.17 -43.70
CA GLU A 535 12.33 62.82 -44.28
C GLU A 535 13.66 62.10 -44.05
N LEU A 536 14.81 62.73 -44.33
CA LEU A 536 16.13 62.15 -44.07
C LEU A 536 16.36 61.86 -42.58
N MET A 537 15.88 62.71 -41.68
CA MET A 537 15.92 62.44 -40.24
C MET A 537 15.00 61.28 -39.86
N SER A 538 13.80 61.17 -40.44
CA SER A 538 12.89 60.03 -40.21
C SER A 538 13.44 58.72 -40.77
N VAL A 539 14.18 58.76 -41.89
CA VAL A 539 14.86 57.59 -42.48
C VAL A 539 16.04 57.20 -41.60
N ARG A 540 16.83 58.15 -41.09
CA ARG A 540 17.91 57.89 -40.14
C ARG A 540 17.41 57.38 -38.80
N LEU A 541 16.25 57.82 -38.32
CA LEU A 541 15.63 57.29 -37.11
C LEU A 541 15.24 55.83 -37.33
N ARG A 542 14.52 55.53 -38.42
CA ARG A 542 14.15 54.15 -38.81
C ARG A 542 15.35 53.26 -39.11
N GLU A 543 16.43 53.81 -39.65
CA GLU A 543 17.70 53.09 -39.82
C GLU A 543 18.34 52.77 -38.46
N ALA A 544 18.37 53.73 -37.53
CA ALA A 544 18.89 53.52 -36.18
C ALA A 544 18.04 52.51 -35.37
N GLU A 545 16.71 52.56 -35.52
CA GLU A 545 15.73 51.62 -34.97
C GLU A 545 15.96 50.22 -35.53
N ALA A 546 15.96 50.05 -36.86
CA ALA A 546 16.22 48.76 -37.50
C ALA A 546 17.64 48.22 -37.20
N GLN A 547 18.65 49.09 -37.06
CA GLN A 547 19.97 48.68 -36.59
C GLN A 547 19.98 48.29 -35.10
N ALA A 548 19.10 48.85 -34.26
CA ALA A 548 18.95 48.44 -32.86
C ALA A 548 18.26 47.08 -32.77
N GLU A 549 17.15 46.88 -33.49
CA GLU A 549 16.46 45.59 -33.64
C GLU A 549 17.40 44.51 -34.20
N LEU A 550 18.26 44.84 -35.17
CA LEU A 550 19.26 43.91 -35.71
C LEU A 550 20.37 43.56 -34.71
N ARG A 551 20.72 44.47 -33.77
CA ARG A 551 21.64 44.16 -32.68
C ARG A 551 20.96 43.28 -31.63
N GLU A 552 19.72 43.59 -31.27
CA GLU A 552 18.95 42.84 -30.28
C GLU A 552 18.63 41.42 -30.76
N THR A 553 18.18 41.25 -32.00
CA THR A 553 17.92 39.92 -32.60
C THR A 553 19.20 39.08 -32.71
N ARG A 554 20.36 39.69 -32.98
CA ARG A 554 21.67 39.01 -32.94
C ARG A 554 22.08 38.62 -31.51
N GLN A 555 21.78 39.46 -30.51
CA GLN A 555 21.99 39.10 -29.10
C GLN A 555 21.12 37.90 -28.71
N ARG A 556 19.80 37.95 -28.98
CA ARG A 556 18.87 36.84 -28.75
C ARG A 556 19.31 35.55 -29.46
N MET A 557 19.88 35.66 -30.66
CA MET A 557 20.42 34.51 -31.40
C MET A 557 21.62 33.86 -30.68
N LEU A 558 22.56 34.65 -30.14
CA LEU A 558 23.68 34.14 -29.35
C LEU A 558 23.23 33.57 -27.99
N GLU A 559 22.20 34.18 -27.38
CA GLU A 559 21.55 33.64 -26.17
C GLU A 559 20.91 32.28 -26.45
N PHE A 560 20.19 32.11 -27.57
CA PHE A 560 19.67 30.81 -27.98
C PHE A 560 20.74 29.80 -28.37
N GLU A 561 21.85 30.21 -29.02
CA GLU A 561 22.95 29.31 -29.37
C GLU A 561 23.67 28.78 -28.12
N THR A 562 23.97 29.66 -27.16
CA THR A 562 24.55 29.25 -25.87
C THR A 562 23.58 28.41 -25.03
N GLN A 563 22.29 28.75 -25.01
CA GLN A 563 21.27 27.92 -24.35
C GLN A 563 21.17 26.53 -24.98
N ASN A 564 21.15 26.42 -26.32
CA ASN A 564 21.12 25.15 -27.03
C ASN A 564 22.39 24.31 -26.74
N GLN A 565 23.56 24.94 -26.65
CA GLN A 565 24.78 24.25 -26.26
C GLN A 565 24.77 23.80 -24.79
N ILE A 566 24.11 24.53 -23.88
CA ILE A 566 23.87 24.09 -22.50
C ILE A 566 22.92 22.87 -22.48
N HIS A 567 21.79 22.94 -23.18
CA HIS A 567 20.82 21.85 -23.29
C HIS A 567 21.44 20.58 -23.88
N SER A 568 22.26 20.71 -24.94
CA SER A 568 23.00 19.59 -25.54
C SER A 568 23.97 18.92 -24.56
N ASN A 569 24.67 19.72 -23.73
CA ASN A 569 25.54 19.19 -22.67
C ASN A 569 24.77 18.55 -21.51
N GLN A 570 23.58 19.07 -21.17
CA GLN A 570 22.69 18.46 -20.17
C GLN A 570 22.14 17.11 -20.67
N LEU A 571 21.61 17.06 -21.89
CA LEU A 571 21.13 15.84 -22.53
C LEU A 571 22.22 14.76 -22.56
N ARG A 572 23.45 15.11 -22.92
CA ARG A 572 24.59 14.18 -22.96
C ARG A 572 24.95 13.60 -21.58
N ARG A 573 24.73 14.35 -20.49
CA ARG A 573 24.90 13.84 -19.12
C ARG A 573 23.75 12.92 -18.73
N ALA A 574 22.50 13.31 -19.01
CA ALA A 574 21.32 12.49 -18.76
C ALA A 574 21.39 11.15 -19.53
N GLU A 575 21.85 11.14 -20.79
CA GLU A 575 22.13 9.91 -21.54
C GLU A 575 23.18 9.02 -20.86
N GLN A 576 24.23 9.60 -20.27
CA GLN A 576 25.29 8.85 -19.62
C GLN A 576 24.81 8.28 -18.27
N GLU A 577 24.05 9.06 -17.51
CA GLU A 577 23.40 8.63 -16.26
C GLU A 577 22.38 7.51 -16.53
N ALA A 578 21.55 7.64 -17.58
CA ALA A 578 20.62 6.60 -18.01
C ALA A 578 21.31 5.28 -18.39
N ARG A 579 22.48 5.33 -19.06
CA ARG A 579 23.30 4.14 -19.34
C ARG A 579 23.82 3.50 -18.06
N CYS A 580 24.41 4.29 -17.15
CA CYS A 580 24.88 3.80 -15.85
C CYS A 580 23.75 3.16 -15.01
N LEU A 581 22.54 3.73 -15.05
CA LEU A 581 21.36 3.16 -14.39
C LEU A 581 20.90 1.86 -15.07
N ASN A 582 20.91 1.79 -16.40
CA ASN A 582 20.58 0.57 -17.14
C ASN A 582 21.56 -0.58 -16.84
N ASP A 583 22.86 -0.31 -16.82
CA ASP A 583 23.90 -1.29 -16.48
C ASP A 583 23.73 -1.79 -15.02
N ARG A 584 23.33 -0.89 -14.11
CA ARG A 584 23.01 -1.22 -12.71
C ARG A 584 21.76 -2.09 -12.60
N VAL A 585 20.70 -1.80 -13.36
CA VAL A 585 19.48 -2.60 -13.45
C VAL A 585 19.78 -3.98 -14.04
N GLN A 586 20.60 -4.08 -15.09
CA GLN A 586 21.03 -5.37 -15.66
C GLN A 586 21.83 -6.20 -14.65
N THR A 587 22.73 -5.57 -13.90
CA THR A 587 23.52 -6.22 -12.82
C THR A 587 22.60 -6.78 -11.73
N LEU A 588 21.67 -5.97 -11.21
CA LEU A 588 20.70 -6.38 -10.19
C LEU A 588 19.75 -7.47 -10.72
N THR A 589 19.39 -7.41 -12.00
CA THR A 589 18.57 -8.45 -12.67
C THR A 589 19.30 -9.79 -12.75
N SER A 590 20.63 -9.80 -12.95
CA SER A 590 21.41 -11.04 -12.86
C SER A 590 21.42 -11.57 -11.42
N GLN A 591 21.74 -10.72 -10.44
CA GLN A 591 21.80 -11.11 -9.03
C GLN A 591 20.45 -11.67 -8.53
N ASN A 592 19.32 -11.09 -8.94
CA ASN A 592 17.99 -11.62 -8.62
C ASN A 592 17.72 -12.99 -9.26
N LYS A 593 18.21 -13.26 -10.48
CA LYS A 593 18.12 -14.60 -11.09
C LYS A 593 18.97 -15.62 -10.31
N ASP A 594 20.19 -15.25 -9.92
CA ASP A 594 21.09 -16.11 -9.15
C ASP A 594 20.49 -16.45 -7.77
N LEU A 595 19.90 -15.47 -7.08
CA LEU A 595 19.19 -15.66 -5.82
C LEU A 595 17.92 -16.53 -5.98
N LEU A 596 17.16 -16.37 -7.06
CA LEU A 596 16.00 -17.23 -7.34
C LEU A 596 16.41 -18.69 -7.58
N LEU A 597 17.53 -18.94 -8.27
CA LEU A 597 18.09 -20.29 -8.45
C LEU A 597 18.56 -20.90 -7.12
N GLN A 598 19.23 -20.12 -6.27
CA GLN A 598 19.60 -20.57 -4.91
C GLN A 598 18.36 -20.91 -4.06
N LEU A 599 17.30 -20.09 -4.14
CA LEU A 599 16.05 -20.31 -3.42
C LEU A 599 15.31 -21.56 -3.92
N GLN A 600 15.34 -21.85 -5.22
CA GLN A 600 14.84 -23.11 -5.78
C GLN A 600 15.64 -24.32 -5.30
N GLU A 601 16.97 -24.26 -5.29
CA GLU A 601 17.83 -25.34 -4.78
C GLU A 601 17.64 -25.59 -3.28
N ILE A 602 17.45 -24.54 -2.47
CA ILE A 602 17.14 -24.67 -1.04
C ILE A 602 15.77 -25.35 -0.85
N LYS A 603 14.73 -24.95 -1.61
CA LYS A 603 13.42 -25.62 -1.58
C LYS A 603 13.51 -27.10 -1.99
N ARG A 604 14.33 -27.41 -3.01
CA ARG A 604 14.59 -28.80 -3.46
C ARG A 604 15.21 -29.64 -2.33
N ARG A 605 16.24 -29.12 -1.66
CA ARG A 605 16.90 -29.77 -0.51
C ARG A 605 15.96 -29.94 0.68
N GLN A 606 15.10 -28.97 0.97
CA GLN A 606 14.10 -29.09 2.02
C GLN A 606 13.16 -30.27 1.73
N ALA A 607 12.66 -30.38 0.50
CA ALA A 607 11.79 -31.49 0.09
C ALA A 607 12.50 -32.86 0.20
N GLU A 608 13.79 -32.95 -0.14
CA GLU A 608 14.60 -34.17 0.05
C GLU A 608 14.75 -34.56 1.53
N ILE A 609 14.99 -33.58 2.41
CA ILE A 609 15.12 -33.80 3.86
C ILE A 609 13.76 -34.21 4.47
N GLU A 610 12.68 -33.57 4.05
CA GLU A 610 11.33 -33.95 4.45
C GLU A 610 10.92 -35.36 3.97
N CYS A 611 11.39 -35.81 2.81
CA CYS A 611 11.17 -37.18 2.31
C CYS A 611 11.89 -38.19 3.21
N LYS A 612 13.21 -37.99 3.43
CA LYS A 612 14.03 -38.85 4.29
C LYS A 612 13.51 -38.92 5.73
N SER A 613 13.06 -37.80 6.29
CA SER A 613 12.46 -37.79 7.63
C SER A 613 11.15 -38.62 7.70
N LYS A 614 10.34 -38.62 6.64
CA LYS A 614 9.13 -39.46 6.54
C LYS A 614 9.49 -40.95 6.37
N GLU A 615 10.54 -41.26 5.61
CA GLU A 615 11.10 -42.62 5.44
C GLU A 615 11.66 -43.17 6.77
N GLU A 616 12.43 -42.38 7.51
CA GLU A 616 12.96 -42.73 8.83
C GLU A 616 11.85 -43.01 9.85
N VAL A 617 10.82 -42.16 9.91
CA VAL A 617 9.63 -42.38 10.76
C VAL A 617 8.87 -43.65 10.36
N MET A 618 8.77 -43.96 9.06
CA MET A 618 8.17 -45.21 8.59
C MET A 618 9.01 -46.43 9.00
N ALA A 619 10.35 -46.35 8.90
CA ALA A 619 11.27 -47.42 9.31
C ALA A 619 11.33 -47.62 10.84
N VAL A 620 11.00 -46.61 11.65
CA VAL A 620 10.74 -46.79 13.09
C VAL A 620 9.44 -47.57 13.30
N ARG A 621 8.33 -47.13 12.69
CA ARG A 621 7.01 -47.76 12.85
C ARG A 621 6.96 -49.22 12.39
N LEU A 622 7.69 -49.58 11.33
CA LEU A 622 7.82 -50.97 10.89
C LEU A 622 8.49 -51.83 11.97
N ARG A 623 9.62 -51.38 12.54
CA ARG A 623 10.30 -52.09 13.64
C ARG A 623 9.46 -52.16 14.92
N GLU A 624 8.64 -51.14 15.19
CA GLU A 624 7.65 -51.19 16.29
C GLU A 624 6.57 -52.26 16.03
N ALA A 625 6.06 -52.37 14.81
CA ALA A 625 5.11 -53.41 14.42
C ALA A 625 5.73 -54.82 14.47
N ASP A 626 6.96 -54.99 13.97
CA ASP A 626 7.70 -56.26 14.03
C ASP A 626 7.90 -56.72 15.50
N ASN A 627 8.28 -55.79 16.39
CA ASN A 627 8.41 -56.06 17.82
C ASN A 627 7.07 -56.44 18.47
N ILE A 628 5.97 -55.79 18.10
CA ILE A 628 4.62 -56.13 18.58
C ILE A 628 4.19 -57.52 18.11
N ALA A 629 4.50 -57.89 16.85
CA ALA A 629 4.23 -59.23 16.33
C ALA A 629 5.04 -60.30 17.09
N ALA A 630 6.34 -60.09 17.28
CA ALA A 630 7.19 -61.00 18.06
C ALA A 630 6.74 -61.12 19.54
N MET A 631 6.25 -60.03 20.14
CA MET A 631 5.63 -60.09 21.48
C MET A 631 4.35 -60.91 21.51
N ALA A 632 3.51 -60.85 20.47
CA ALA A 632 2.30 -61.65 20.36
C ALA A 632 2.62 -63.14 20.17
N GLU A 633 3.61 -63.49 19.34
CA GLU A 633 4.09 -64.88 19.19
C GLU A 633 4.63 -65.44 20.51
N LEU A 634 5.41 -64.67 21.26
CA LEU A 634 5.91 -65.08 22.58
C LEU A 634 4.78 -65.22 23.61
N GLN A 635 3.76 -64.36 23.57
CA GLN A 635 2.57 -64.50 24.43
C GLN A 635 1.76 -65.76 24.08
N GLN A 636 1.64 -66.12 22.80
CA GLN A 636 1.03 -67.38 22.39
C GLN A 636 1.85 -68.58 22.90
N GLN A 637 3.17 -68.60 22.71
CA GLN A 637 4.03 -69.69 23.20
C GLN A 637 3.98 -69.85 24.73
N ILE A 638 3.93 -68.74 25.48
CA ILE A 638 3.72 -68.77 26.94
C ILE A 638 2.37 -69.41 27.26
N SER A 639 1.30 -69.02 26.56
CA SER A 639 -0.05 -69.59 26.77
C SER A 639 -0.10 -71.09 26.46
N GLU A 640 0.55 -71.55 25.40
CA GLU A 640 0.67 -72.97 25.03
C GLU A 640 1.47 -73.76 26.09
N LEU A 641 2.56 -73.20 26.61
CA LEU A 641 3.35 -73.81 27.69
C LEU A 641 2.59 -73.83 29.04
N GLU A 642 1.75 -72.84 29.31
CA GLU A 642 0.87 -72.84 30.49
C GLU A 642 -0.24 -73.89 30.40
N ILE A 643 -0.80 -74.10 29.20
CA ILE A 643 -1.73 -75.21 28.93
C ILE A 643 -1.04 -76.56 29.14
N GLN A 644 0.10 -76.81 28.49
CA GLN A 644 0.87 -78.07 28.64
C GLN A 644 1.29 -78.34 30.10
N LYS A 645 1.61 -77.29 30.87
CA LYS A 645 1.92 -77.37 32.29
C LYS A 645 0.70 -77.77 33.14
N GLU A 646 -0.49 -77.31 32.79
CA GLU A 646 -1.72 -77.69 33.49
C GLU A 646 -2.17 -79.11 33.10
N GLU A 647 -2.09 -79.47 31.81
CA GLU A 647 -2.26 -80.84 31.32
C GLU A 647 -1.30 -81.81 32.03
N GLY A 648 -0.02 -81.43 32.16
CA GLY A 648 0.99 -82.20 32.90
C GLY A 648 0.67 -82.35 34.39
N LYS A 649 0.07 -81.33 35.03
CA LYS A 649 -0.45 -81.47 36.41
C LYS A 649 -1.63 -82.43 36.47
N VAL A 650 -2.58 -82.35 35.54
CA VAL A 650 -3.76 -83.23 35.49
C VAL A 650 -3.34 -84.68 35.25
N GLN A 651 -2.39 -84.93 34.33
CA GLN A 651 -1.83 -86.26 34.11
C GLN A 651 -1.03 -86.75 35.33
N GLY A 652 -0.28 -85.87 36.00
CA GLY A 652 0.41 -86.18 37.25
C GLY A 652 -0.55 -86.55 38.39
N GLN A 653 -1.71 -85.88 38.47
CA GLN A 653 -2.79 -86.24 39.38
C GLN A 653 -3.40 -87.59 39.01
N LEU A 654 -3.77 -87.83 37.74
CA LEU A 654 -4.27 -89.13 37.26
C LEU A 654 -3.31 -90.27 37.66
N ASN A 655 -2.04 -90.18 37.24
CA ASN A 655 -1.01 -91.17 37.53
C ASN A 655 -0.83 -91.41 39.04
N HIS A 656 -1.05 -90.40 39.89
CA HIS A 656 -1.01 -90.55 41.35
C HIS A 656 -2.27 -91.24 41.89
N THR A 657 -3.46 -90.99 41.32
CA THR A 657 -4.67 -91.78 41.59
C THR A 657 -4.49 -93.25 41.21
N ASP A 658 -3.96 -93.51 40.01
CA ASP A 658 -3.74 -94.87 39.49
C ASP A 658 -2.69 -95.60 40.33
N SER A 659 -1.59 -94.93 40.68
CA SER A 659 -0.60 -95.45 41.65
C SER A 659 -1.22 -95.69 43.02
N SER A 660 -2.15 -94.85 43.47
CA SER A 660 -2.85 -95.00 44.75
C SER A 660 -3.93 -96.09 44.72
N GLN A 661 -4.51 -96.41 43.56
CA GLN A 661 -5.34 -97.60 43.34
C GLN A 661 -4.46 -98.85 43.36
N TYR A 662 -3.36 -98.88 42.60
CA TYR A 662 -2.45 -100.02 42.56
C TYR A 662 -1.79 -100.32 43.93
N ILE A 663 -1.43 -99.29 44.70
CA ILE A 663 -0.99 -99.45 46.10
C ILE A 663 -2.10 -100.01 46.98
N ARG A 664 -3.37 -99.66 46.71
CA ARG A 664 -4.53 -100.20 47.45
C ARG A 664 -4.80 -101.65 47.09
N GLU A 665 -4.76 -102.01 45.80
CA GLU A 665 -4.83 -103.40 45.33
C GLU A 665 -3.69 -104.26 45.91
N LEU A 666 -2.45 -103.73 45.98
CA LEU A 666 -1.34 -104.41 46.66
C LEU A 666 -1.53 -104.49 48.18
N GLN A 667 -2.13 -103.49 48.82
CA GLN A 667 -2.48 -103.56 50.24
C GLN A 667 -3.56 -104.61 50.50
N ASP A 668 -4.59 -104.68 49.65
CA ASP A 668 -5.66 -105.67 49.71
C ASP A 668 -5.12 -107.08 49.45
N GLN A 669 -4.24 -107.28 48.46
CA GLN A 669 -3.52 -108.55 48.25
C GLN A 669 -2.62 -108.92 49.44
N ILE A 670 -1.94 -107.95 50.07
CA ILE A 670 -1.18 -108.19 51.31
C ILE A 670 -2.13 -108.53 52.48
N LEU A 671 -3.35 -108.00 52.49
CA LEU A 671 -4.38 -108.30 53.48
C LEU A 671 -4.94 -109.71 53.26
N GLU A 672 -5.25 -110.10 52.03
CA GLU A 672 -5.59 -111.47 51.63
C GLU A 672 -4.47 -112.46 51.98
N LEU A 673 -3.21 -112.19 51.62
CA LEU A 673 -2.07 -113.05 51.96
C LEU A 673 -1.85 -113.14 53.49
N ARG A 674 -2.09 -112.06 54.24
CA ARG A 674 -2.10 -112.10 55.72
C ARG A 674 -3.27 -112.92 56.25
N GLN A 675 -4.42 -112.89 55.59
CA GLN A 675 -5.59 -113.68 55.94
C GLN A 675 -5.38 -115.16 55.60
N GLU A 676 -4.73 -115.50 54.49
CA GLU A 676 -4.27 -116.86 54.17
C GLU A 676 -3.23 -117.37 55.19
N ILE A 677 -2.23 -116.56 55.55
CA ILE A 677 -1.26 -116.91 56.61
C ILE A 677 -1.95 -117.11 57.97
N CYS A 678 -3.03 -116.36 58.25
CA CYS A 678 -3.87 -116.55 59.42
C CYS A 678 -4.66 -117.88 59.35
N CYS A 679 -5.27 -118.18 58.20
CA CYS A 679 -5.99 -119.44 57.96
C CYS A 679 -5.06 -120.67 57.95
N LEU A 680 -3.82 -120.55 57.49
CA LEU A 680 -2.79 -121.59 57.58
C LEU A 680 -2.27 -121.78 59.01
N LYS A 681 -2.41 -120.77 59.87
CA LYS A 681 -2.28 -120.91 61.34
C LYS A 681 -3.60 -121.31 62.04
N GLY A 682 -4.69 -121.51 61.30
CA GLY A 682 -6.03 -121.66 61.86
C GLY A 682 -6.96 -122.54 61.03
N GLN A 683 -6.81 -123.87 61.16
CA GLN A 683 -7.88 -124.78 60.74
C GLN A 683 -9.16 -124.53 61.57
N LYS A 684 -10.09 -123.70 61.06
CA LYS A 684 -11.56 -123.85 61.14
C LYS A 684 -12.36 -122.74 60.41
N ALA A 685 -12.96 -123.11 59.27
CA ALA A 685 -14.28 -122.70 58.72
C ALA A 685 -14.55 -121.36 57.94
N LYS A 686 -14.84 -121.51 56.62
CA LYS A 686 -16.00 -120.97 55.80
C LYS A 686 -16.12 -119.49 55.25
N SER A 687 -15.74 -119.28 53.96
CA SER A 687 -16.49 -118.75 52.75
C SER A 687 -17.14 -117.32 52.53
N GLY A 688 -16.69 -116.52 51.50
CA GLY A 688 -17.47 -116.07 50.27
C GLY A 688 -17.77 -114.57 49.77
N ARG A 689 -17.28 -114.14 48.56
CA ARG A 689 -17.82 -113.21 47.42
C ARG A 689 -18.11 -111.65 47.58
N SER A 690 -18.40 -110.71 46.60
CA SER A 690 -18.10 -110.32 45.13
C SER A 690 -19.09 -109.19 44.56
N THR A 691 -19.05 -108.31 43.49
CA THR A 691 -18.15 -107.69 42.41
C THR A 691 -18.93 -106.75 41.37
N PHE A 692 -18.30 -105.72 40.68
CA PHE A 692 -18.66 -104.96 39.39
C PHE A 692 -19.84 -103.87 39.34
N ASP A 693 -20.11 -102.88 38.41
CA ASP A 693 -19.65 -102.23 37.09
C ASP A 693 -20.32 -100.77 36.94
N GLY A 694 -20.40 -99.84 35.91
CA GLY A 694 -19.97 -99.47 34.49
C GLY A 694 -20.92 -98.36 33.82
N ILE A 695 -20.82 -97.60 32.66
CA ILE A 695 -19.79 -96.93 31.76
C ILE A 695 -20.41 -96.05 30.54
N HIS A 696 -19.73 -94.98 29.99
CA HIS A 696 -19.78 -94.28 28.60
C HIS A 696 -20.56 -92.93 28.15
N LEU A 697 -20.51 -92.50 26.83
CA LEU A 697 -20.46 -91.08 26.23
C LEU A 697 -20.98 -90.86 24.71
N VAL A 698 -21.10 -89.62 24.08
CA VAL A 698 -20.95 -89.15 22.58
C VAL A 698 -21.77 -87.86 22.06
N ASN A 699 -21.68 -87.36 20.76
CA ASN A 699 -21.85 -85.94 20.19
C ASN A 699 -22.35 -85.79 18.65
N HIS A 700 -22.68 -84.58 18.02
CA HIS A 700 -22.55 -84.13 16.53
C HIS A 700 -23.39 -82.92 15.86
N PHE A 701 -22.78 -82.15 14.88
CA PHE A 701 -23.23 -81.46 13.57
C PHE A 701 -23.97 -80.05 13.35
N SER A 702 -24.14 -79.51 12.08
CA SER A 702 -24.36 -78.05 11.67
C SER A 702 -24.83 -77.66 10.18
N SER A 703 -25.22 -76.36 9.88
CA SER A 703 -25.21 -75.51 8.58
C SER A 703 -26.50 -75.07 7.74
N GLY A 704 -26.58 -73.79 7.20
CA GLY A 704 -27.52 -73.20 6.13
C GLY A 704 -28.22 -71.80 6.42
N GLY A 705 -28.80 -70.90 5.55
CA GLY A 705 -28.83 -70.60 4.05
C GLY A 705 -29.87 -69.49 3.51
N ASP A 706 -29.43 -68.56 2.60
CA ASP A 706 -29.96 -67.53 1.58
C ASP A 706 -31.41 -66.89 1.32
N ASN A 707 -31.40 -65.56 0.98
CA ASN A 707 -32.14 -64.63 0.01
C ASN A 707 -33.61 -64.00 0.05
N GLU A 708 -33.68 -62.67 -0.28
CA GLU A 708 -34.70 -61.66 -0.81
C GLU A 708 -36.27 -61.59 -0.62
N SER A 709 -36.81 -60.34 -0.45
CA SER A 709 -38.02 -59.73 -1.14
C SER A 709 -38.34 -58.24 -0.71
N TYR A 710 -39.47 -57.62 -1.13
CA TYR A 710 -39.67 -56.14 -1.37
C TYR A 710 -40.78 -55.37 -0.55
N GLN A 711 -40.57 -54.03 -0.35
CA GLN A 711 -41.58 -52.90 -0.27
C GLN A 711 -42.64 -52.87 0.88
N SER A 712 -43.40 -51.78 1.24
CA SER A 712 -43.45 -50.29 1.06
C SER A 712 -44.75 -49.74 1.76
N SER A 713 -45.03 -48.48 2.13
CA SER A 713 -44.32 -47.27 2.68
C SER A 713 -45.38 -46.21 3.15
N ASP A 714 -44.95 -45.13 3.85
CA ASP A 714 -45.68 -43.85 4.13
C ASP A 714 -46.95 -43.91 5.04
N GLU A 715 -47.55 -42.85 5.62
CA GLU A 715 -47.58 -41.39 5.33
C GLU A 715 -47.52 -40.45 6.59
N ASP A 716 -48.04 -39.20 6.53
CA ASP A 716 -47.45 -37.99 7.18
C ASP A 716 -48.26 -37.27 8.30
N ARG A 717 -47.54 -36.46 9.12
CA ARG A 717 -47.92 -35.27 9.94
C ARG A 717 -49.06 -35.29 10.97
N SER A 718 -48.75 -34.81 12.19
CA SER A 718 -49.29 -33.55 12.77
C SER A 718 -48.67 -33.19 14.14
N ARG A 719 -49.27 -32.28 14.94
CA ARG A 719 -48.64 -31.45 16.01
C ARG A 719 -48.83 -31.96 17.45
N ASP A 720 -47.91 -31.51 18.33
CA ASP A 720 -47.98 -31.34 19.80
C ASP A 720 -49.37 -30.93 20.35
N PRO A 721 -49.75 -31.18 21.65
CA PRO A 721 -48.93 -30.75 22.81
C PRO A 721 -49.00 -31.51 24.17
N SER A 722 -48.10 -31.11 25.10
CA SER A 722 -48.33 -30.77 26.54
C SER A 722 -48.01 -31.74 27.71
N LEU A 723 -47.32 -31.14 28.72
CA LEU A 723 -47.28 -31.46 30.18
C LEU A 723 -46.66 -32.82 30.62
N GLN A 724 -46.19 -33.03 31.86
CA GLN A 724 -46.31 -32.39 33.21
C GLN A 724 -44.91 -32.47 33.93
N GLU A 725 -44.52 -31.89 35.08
CA GLU A 725 -45.09 -30.99 36.12
C GLU A 725 -43.91 -30.24 36.84
N VAL A 726 -44.11 -29.63 38.04
CA VAL A 726 -43.11 -28.97 38.91
C VAL A 726 -43.44 -29.27 40.40
N PRO A 727 -42.54 -29.05 41.39
CA PRO A 727 -42.68 -27.80 42.17
C PRO A 727 -41.37 -27.18 42.73
N SER A 728 -41.48 -25.92 43.14
CA SER A 728 -40.43 -24.97 43.58
C SER A 728 -40.33 -24.88 45.14
N PRO A 729 -39.84 -23.79 45.80
CA PRO A 729 -38.69 -22.88 45.56
C PRO A 729 -37.85 -22.56 46.84
N ARG A 730 -36.66 -21.91 46.71
CA ARG A 730 -36.37 -20.55 47.28
C ARG A 730 -34.96 -20.01 47.04
N GLU A 731 -34.80 -18.70 47.28
CA GLU A 731 -33.62 -17.89 47.00
C GLU A 731 -32.61 -17.83 48.18
N GLN A 732 -31.35 -17.47 47.92
CA GLN A 732 -30.79 -16.16 48.35
C GLN A 732 -29.37 -15.85 47.85
N ARG A 733 -28.97 -14.58 48.02
CA ARG A 733 -27.70 -13.93 47.60
C ARG A 733 -26.46 -14.45 48.36
N GLY A 734 -25.26 -14.28 47.78
CA GLY A 734 -24.10 -13.88 48.60
C GLY A 734 -22.67 -14.20 48.10
N GLY A 735 -22.02 -13.23 47.44
CA GLY A 735 -20.62 -12.85 47.70
C GLY A 735 -19.44 -13.73 47.21
N GLY A 736 -18.57 -13.13 46.39
CA GLY A 736 -17.21 -13.60 46.09
C GLY A 736 -17.10 -14.59 44.90
N GLY A 737 -15.99 -14.62 44.14
CA GLY A 737 -14.87 -13.67 44.15
C GLY A 737 -13.59 -14.18 43.48
N GLY A 738 -13.33 -13.77 42.23
CA GLY A 738 -11.99 -13.71 41.64
C GLY A 738 -11.48 -14.90 40.80
N GLY A 739 -11.03 -14.57 39.58
CA GLY A 739 -9.89 -15.24 38.91
C GLY A 739 -10.16 -16.49 38.06
N GLY A 740 -9.25 -16.75 37.10
CA GLY A 740 -9.12 -18.04 36.40
C GLY A 740 -9.35 -18.01 34.89
N SER A 741 -8.40 -17.49 34.12
CA SER A 741 -8.42 -17.52 32.65
C SER A 741 -8.46 -18.95 32.07
N GLY A 742 -9.34 -19.19 31.09
CA GLY A 742 -9.37 -20.44 30.30
C GLY A 742 -9.14 -20.17 28.80
N PRO A 743 -8.24 -20.90 28.11
CA PRO A 743 -8.00 -20.72 26.68
C PRO A 743 -8.88 -21.64 25.83
N THR A 744 -9.83 -21.08 25.06
CA THR A 744 -10.68 -21.87 24.14
C THR A 744 -10.18 -21.79 22.70
N ARG A 745 -9.98 -22.96 22.11
CA ARG A 745 -9.36 -23.21 20.80
C ARG A 745 -10.35 -22.97 19.64
N VAL A 746 -10.02 -22.07 18.71
CA VAL A 746 -10.76 -21.87 17.44
C VAL A 746 -9.87 -22.26 16.24
N ARG A 747 -10.50 -22.60 15.12
CA ARG A 747 -9.96 -23.47 14.06
C ARG A 747 -9.75 -22.68 12.76
N LEU A 748 -8.50 -22.57 12.30
CA LEU A 748 -8.17 -21.89 11.04
C LEU A 748 -8.39 -22.78 9.81
N ARG A 749 -8.99 -22.21 8.76
CA ARG A 749 -8.67 -22.50 7.35
C ARG A 749 -8.76 -21.20 6.54
N PRO A 750 -8.03 -21.09 5.42
CA PRO A 750 -7.70 -19.80 4.82
C PRO A 750 -8.73 -19.34 3.78
N ASN A 751 -8.74 -18.03 3.53
CA ASN A 751 -8.99 -17.50 2.20
C ASN A 751 -8.06 -16.30 1.96
N LEU A 752 -7.58 -16.13 0.73
CA LEU A 752 -6.76 -14.99 0.31
C LEU A 752 -7.60 -14.12 -0.62
N GLN A 753 -7.72 -12.83 -0.30
CA GLN A 753 -8.12 -11.81 -1.27
C GLN A 753 -7.63 -10.46 -0.79
N ASP A 754 -6.94 -9.75 -1.68
CA ASP A 754 -6.43 -8.41 -1.44
C ASP A 754 -7.58 -7.38 -1.49
N THR A 755 -7.51 -6.38 -0.62
CA THR A 755 -8.36 -5.20 -0.68
C THR A 755 -7.49 -3.97 -0.55
N ASP A 756 -7.10 -3.38 -1.68
CA ASP A 756 -6.91 -1.94 -1.72
C ASP A 756 -8.22 -1.25 -1.30
N SER A 757 -8.12 -0.07 -0.73
CA SER A 757 -9.27 0.78 -0.43
C SER A 757 -8.88 2.22 -0.68
N GLU A 758 -9.73 2.91 -1.43
CA GLU A 758 -9.50 4.26 -1.94
C GLU A 758 -9.72 5.28 -0.80
N GLU A 759 -9.02 6.41 -0.85
CA GLU A 759 -9.36 7.59 -0.05
C GLU A 759 -10.26 8.50 -0.89
N ASP A 760 -11.33 9.04 -0.29
CA ASP A 760 -12.33 9.84 -0.98
C ASP A 760 -11.82 11.24 -1.36
N ASP A 761 -12.09 11.68 -2.60
CA ASP A 761 -12.15 13.10 -2.99
C ASP A 761 -13.62 13.40 -3.37
N GLU A 762 -14.28 14.26 -2.59
CA GLU A 762 -15.64 14.75 -2.86
C GLU A 762 -15.59 15.93 -3.86
N ASP A 763 -16.17 15.79 -5.05
CA ASP A 763 -16.56 16.91 -5.91
C ASP A 763 -18.01 16.69 -6.41
N ASP A 764 -18.91 17.59 -6.01
CA ASP A 764 -20.35 17.57 -6.34
C ASP A 764 -20.66 18.57 -7.47
N ASP A 765 -20.98 18.05 -8.66
CA ASP A 765 -21.66 18.80 -9.72
C ASP A 765 -22.39 17.81 -10.64
N GLY A 766 -23.72 17.73 -10.52
CA GLY A 766 -24.53 16.66 -11.14
C GLY A 766 -25.36 17.08 -12.36
N GLU A 767 -25.40 16.22 -13.39
CA GLU A 767 -26.50 16.17 -14.36
C GLU A 767 -27.04 14.73 -14.52
N GLU A 768 -28.32 14.53 -14.18
CA GLU A 768 -28.97 13.21 -14.13
C GLU A 768 -29.57 12.81 -15.51
N LEU A 769 -28.81 12.07 -16.33
CA LEU A 769 -29.33 11.45 -17.57
C LEU A 769 -29.62 9.95 -17.42
N ARG A 770 -30.82 9.63 -16.91
CA ARG A 770 -31.34 8.25 -16.91
C ARG A 770 -31.66 7.78 -18.32
N LEU A 771 -31.04 6.69 -18.76
CA LEU A 771 -31.54 5.86 -19.87
C LEU A 771 -31.74 4.42 -19.42
N THR A 772 -32.97 3.95 -19.54
CA THR A 772 -33.44 2.63 -19.07
C THR A 772 -33.13 1.53 -20.07
N VAL A 773 -32.56 0.41 -19.61
CA VAL A 773 -32.40 -0.83 -20.40
C VAL A 773 -33.47 -1.85 -19.97
N PRO A 774 -34.29 -2.40 -20.89
CA PRO A 774 -35.29 -3.42 -20.57
C PRO A 774 -34.67 -4.84 -20.49
N PRO A 775 -35.25 -5.77 -19.70
CA PRO A 775 -34.64 -7.08 -19.44
C PRO A 775 -35.02 -8.17 -20.46
N SER A 776 -34.02 -8.87 -20.98
CA SER A 776 -34.15 -10.14 -21.72
C SER A 776 -32.77 -10.84 -21.81
N ALA A 777 -32.65 -12.16 -21.90
CA ALA A 777 -33.52 -13.25 -21.45
C ALA A 777 -32.66 -14.52 -21.19
N ASN A 778 -33.20 -15.51 -20.47
CA ASN A 778 -32.50 -16.77 -20.16
C ASN A 778 -31.96 -17.49 -21.42
N HIS A 779 -30.67 -17.80 -21.45
CA HIS A 779 -30.16 -18.96 -22.19
C HIS A 779 -29.27 -19.84 -21.31
N LYS A 780 -29.39 -21.15 -21.51
CA LYS A 780 -28.83 -22.19 -20.63
C LYS A 780 -27.43 -22.59 -21.06
N SER A 781 -26.61 -22.96 -20.08
CA SER A 781 -25.42 -23.79 -20.28
C SER A 781 -25.76 -25.04 -21.09
N THR A 782 -24.98 -25.32 -22.14
CA THR A 782 -24.79 -26.67 -22.69
C THR A 782 -23.31 -26.83 -23.00
N SER A 783 -22.71 -27.91 -22.49
CA SER A 783 -21.30 -28.24 -22.67
C SER A 783 -21.07 -29.15 -23.87
N VAL A 784 -20.04 -28.85 -24.65
CA VAL A 784 -19.20 -29.82 -25.39
C VAL A 784 -17.76 -29.39 -25.20
#